data_AF-A0AA96TE97-F1
#
_entry.id   AF-A0AA96TE97-F1
#
_cell.length_a   1.000
_cell.length_b   1.000
_cell.length_c   1.000
_cell.angle_alpha   90.00
_cell.angle_beta   90.00
_cell.angle_gamma   90.00
#
_symmetry.space_group_name_H-M   'P 1'
#
loop_
_entity.id
_entity.type
_entity.pdbx_description
1 polymer ?
#
loop_
_entity_poly.entity_id
_entity_poly.type
_entity_poly.pdbx_seq_one_letter_code
_entity_poly.pdbx_strand_id
1 'polypeptide(L)'
;MRLHSWPLTAVSVAVLAGAVLAPPVAAAVEQPVPGDTVVGELVQAYAEPAPGDHEDDPGGHEDALLSWIEPDTGAAVRVPTEDVAAVEVGATVEVTLGGSVVDAAVAEGLEPAVDVLAAEVVAAAPADPLLSRAAPGTTHEVTVALVVPAGATPDGRTPADVAAAVDGPVSAFWAAQTDGAVRFGVTAASGWYSAAAGCEDPYGLWAEAAARTGWVRGPNRHLLVYVPTTASGCSAGLAEVGRSVTSGGRALVNRTVTSLVAHELGHNLGLGHASRLRCDGTVDTGACGVERYADWYDLMGVSWEQMGSLNAAHAARLGVLPAGAAPTVSAGAPPAQFVLAPAGARTGTRAVRLADADGDVYWLEYRTPTGQDAWLGTSANYRRLPSGVGLRLAGDGEETSLLLDGTPSRSAQWAADTSAVLPGGVPVTVGGFTVQVLEANAGGARVEVSGQPAPPPAAPAGPDAGGIGGTGATYYLNDRFTGIADRVFGYGGPLDTVLVGDWNGDGVDTLAVRRGNVFHLRDQNTSGPADRTIAYGDPGDTVLVGDWDGDGRDTLAVRRGNLFLVKNSLQTGVADSSFAYGDPGDVVLVGDWDGDRADSLTVRRGAVYHVRNGLTTGVADAVFGYGDPADTVLVGRWGTDQRGDTVAVRRGNVYHLRASLTTGPADRQVAYGEVTDTAFTGDWNADGVDTLGVRRPG
;
A
#
# COMPACT_ATOMS: atom_id res chain seq x y z
N MET A 1 -59.65 -46.43 66.96
CA MET A 1 -58.30 -45.96 66.56
C MET A 1 -57.56 -47.14 65.94
N ARG A 2 -57.39 -47.14 64.61
CA ARG A 2 -56.64 -48.19 63.89
C ARG A 2 -55.23 -47.68 63.67
N LEU A 3 -54.22 -48.39 64.16
CA LEU A 3 -52.82 -48.20 63.79
C LEU A 3 -52.40 -49.45 63.01
N HIS A 4 -51.97 -49.25 61.76
CA HIS A 4 -51.43 -50.27 60.88
C HIS A 4 -49.91 -50.32 61.01
N SER A 5 -49.40 -51.52 60.78
CA SER A 5 -48.03 -52.01 60.96
C SER A 5 -47.23 -52.05 59.64
N TRP A 6 -45.94 -52.44 59.79
CA TRP A 6 -44.96 -52.97 58.78
C TRP A 6 -44.05 -51.95 58.06
N PRO A 7 -42.85 -52.36 57.56
CA PRO A 7 -41.69 -52.94 58.26
C PRO A 7 -40.35 -52.26 57.87
N LEU A 8 -39.25 -52.72 58.48
CA LEU A 8 -37.85 -52.31 58.21
C LEU A 8 -37.39 -52.59 56.77
N THR A 9 -36.78 -51.59 56.13
CA THR A 9 -35.92 -51.74 54.94
C THR A 9 -34.53 -51.20 55.23
N ALA A 10 -33.53 -52.03 54.97
CA ALA A 10 -32.11 -51.70 55.04
C ALA A 10 -31.74 -50.62 54.01
N VAL A 11 -31.02 -49.59 54.44
CA VAL A 11 -30.39 -48.61 53.56
C VAL A 11 -28.91 -48.97 53.44
N SER A 12 -28.52 -49.38 52.24
CA SER A 12 -27.12 -49.53 51.82
C SER A 12 -26.47 -48.15 51.74
N VAL A 13 -25.37 -47.96 52.47
CA VAL A 13 -24.51 -46.78 52.32
C VAL A 13 -23.69 -46.97 51.04
N ALA A 14 -24.05 -46.26 49.97
CA ALA A 14 -23.20 -46.11 48.80
C ALA A 14 -22.13 -45.06 49.10
N VAL A 15 -20.86 -45.48 49.11
CA VAL A 15 -19.72 -44.57 49.12
C VAL A 15 -19.63 -43.95 47.72
N LEU A 16 -20.05 -42.69 47.60
CA LEU A 16 -19.76 -41.87 46.41
C LEU A 16 -18.28 -41.48 46.46
N ALA A 17 -17.46 -42.19 45.68
CA ALA A 17 -16.16 -41.70 45.29
C ALA A 17 -16.39 -40.47 44.39
N GLY A 18 -16.15 -39.27 44.94
CA GLY A 18 -16.12 -38.05 44.16
C GLY A 18 -14.96 -38.11 43.17
N ALA A 19 -15.27 -38.35 41.89
CA ALA A 19 -14.32 -38.09 40.82
C ALA A 19 -14.10 -36.57 40.79
N VAL A 20 -12.89 -36.15 41.15
CA VAL A 20 -12.41 -34.80 40.85
C VAL A 20 -12.33 -34.71 39.33
N LEU A 21 -13.33 -34.10 38.71
CA LEU A 21 -13.25 -33.69 37.31
C LEU A 21 -12.19 -32.61 37.25
N ALA A 22 -11.03 -32.95 36.68
CA ALA A 22 -10.08 -31.96 36.24
C ALA A 22 -10.80 -30.95 35.32
N PRO A 23 -10.45 -29.66 35.36
CA PRO A 23 -10.96 -28.71 34.37
C PRO A 23 -10.66 -29.25 32.97
N PRO A 24 -11.51 -28.98 31.96
CA PRO A 24 -11.19 -29.38 30.60
C PRO A 24 -9.85 -28.74 30.27
N VAL A 25 -8.86 -29.58 29.97
CA VAL A 25 -7.65 -29.14 29.27
C VAL A 25 -8.18 -28.51 27.98
N ALA A 26 -7.91 -27.22 27.77
CA ALA A 26 -8.19 -26.58 26.49
C ALA A 26 -7.62 -27.50 25.41
N ALA A 27 -8.48 -28.03 24.53
CA ALA A 27 -8.01 -28.76 23.37
C ALA A 27 -7.07 -27.81 22.64
N ALA A 28 -5.83 -28.26 22.37
CA ALA A 28 -4.94 -27.54 21.49
C ALA A 28 -5.73 -27.26 20.20
N VAL A 29 -5.79 -25.99 19.81
CA VAL A 29 -6.43 -25.62 18.55
C VAL A 29 -5.71 -26.39 17.45
N GLU A 30 -6.45 -27.22 16.71
CA GLU A 30 -5.89 -28.03 15.64
C GLU A 30 -5.41 -27.05 14.56
N GLN A 31 -4.11 -27.05 14.27
CA GLN A 31 -3.51 -26.18 13.27
C GLN A 31 -4.14 -26.49 11.90
N PRO A 32 -4.55 -25.48 11.12
CA PRO A 32 -5.21 -25.71 9.85
C PRO A 32 -4.32 -26.56 8.93
N VAL A 33 -4.94 -27.53 8.26
CA VAL A 33 -4.26 -28.45 7.34
C VAL A 33 -4.22 -27.80 5.95
N PRO A 34 -3.12 -27.92 5.18
CA PRO A 34 -3.10 -27.43 3.80
C PRO A 34 -4.27 -28.00 2.99
N GLY A 35 -5.04 -27.11 2.36
CA GLY A 35 -6.28 -27.40 1.66
C GLY A 35 -7.56 -27.13 2.46
N ASP A 36 -7.46 -26.81 3.76
CA ASP A 36 -8.61 -26.36 4.55
C ASP A 36 -9.10 -24.98 4.07
N THR A 37 -10.40 -24.75 4.23
CA THR A 37 -11.03 -23.45 3.91
C THR A 37 -11.47 -22.77 5.20
N VAL A 38 -11.09 -21.51 5.38
CA VAL A 38 -11.48 -20.66 6.50
C VAL A 38 -12.29 -19.48 5.99
N VAL A 39 -13.43 -19.23 6.63
CA VAL A 39 -14.27 -18.07 6.36
C VAL A 39 -14.21 -17.14 7.58
N GLY A 40 -13.80 -15.90 7.37
CA GLY A 40 -13.65 -14.93 8.46
C GLY A 40 -13.42 -13.50 7.98
N GLU A 41 -13.45 -12.56 8.92
CA GLU A 41 -13.15 -11.15 8.67
C GLU A 41 -11.65 -10.94 8.47
N LEU A 42 -11.25 -10.22 7.42
CA LEU A 42 -9.87 -9.77 7.27
C LEU A 42 -9.56 -8.69 8.31
N VAL A 43 -8.61 -8.97 9.18
CA VAL A 43 -8.10 -8.03 10.18
C VAL A 43 -6.65 -7.72 9.87
N GLN A 44 -6.30 -6.43 9.93
CA GLN A 44 -4.93 -5.97 9.74
C GLN A 44 -4.45 -5.11 10.92
N ALA A 45 -3.16 -5.16 11.22
CA ALA A 45 -2.53 -4.36 12.28
C ALA A 45 -1.11 -3.91 11.93
N TYR A 46 -0.73 -2.73 12.39
CA TYR A 46 0.66 -2.23 12.32
C TYR A 46 1.41 -2.58 13.59
N ALA A 47 2.58 -3.19 13.45
CA ALA A 47 3.49 -3.48 14.56
C ALA A 47 4.59 -2.42 14.62
N GLU A 48 4.68 -1.74 15.75
CA GLU A 48 5.72 -0.75 16.04
C GLU A 48 6.95 -1.41 16.66
N PRO A 49 8.17 -1.13 16.18
CA PRO A 49 9.37 -1.54 16.89
C PRO A 49 9.55 -0.69 18.16
N ALA A 50 10.47 -1.09 19.04
CA ALA A 50 10.58 -0.43 20.34
C ALA A 50 11.09 1.03 20.20
N PRO A 51 10.54 2.02 20.94
CA PRO A 51 10.90 3.43 20.80
C PRO A 51 12.38 3.80 20.99
N GLY A 52 13.21 2.89 21.52
CA GLY A 52 14.66 3.10 21.60
C GLY A 52 15.38 2.88 20.27
N ASP A 53 14.76 2.12 19.36
CA ASP A 53 15.33 1.78 18.06
C ASP A 53 15.07 2.91 17.04
N HIS A 54 13.98 3.66 17.21
CA HIS A 54 13.60 4.81 16.37
C HIS A 54 14.43 6.09 16.60
N GLU A 55 15.06 6.26 17.78
CA GLU A 55 15.90 7.44 18.04
C GLU A 55 17.30 7.32 17.42
N ASP A 56 17.82 6.10 17.28
CA ASP A 56 19.20 5.82 16.89
C ASP A 56 19.35 5.19 15.49
N ASP A 57 18.30 4.54 14.92
CA ASP A 57 18.33 3.96 13.58
C ASP A 57 16.95 3.92 12.87
N PRO A 58 16.49 5.04 12.25
CA PRO A 58 15.21 5.12 11.55
C PRO A 58 15.12 4.27 10.26
N GLY A 59 16.15 3.48 9.90
CA GLY A 59 16.19 2.67 8.69
C GLY A 59 16.38 1.16 8.91
N GLY A 60 16.38 0.69 10.16
CA GLY A 60 16.80 -0.67 10.52
C GLY A 60 15.69 -1.73 10.66
N HIS A 61 14.41 -1.35 10.61
CA HIS A 61 13.28 -2.25 10.88
C HIS A 61 12.22 -2.18 9.77
N GLU A 62 11.72 -3.36 9.37
CA GLU A 62 10.63 -3.51 8.41
C GLU A 62 9.33 -3.72 9.17
N ASP A 63 8.72 -2.62 9.59
CA ASP A 63 7.38 -2.62 10.16
C ASP A 63 6.42 -3.27 9.16
N ALA A 64 5.97 -4.47 9.49
CA ALA A 64 5.10 -5.24 8.62
C ALA A 64 3.65 -4.96 9.00
N LEU A 65 2.84 -4.49 8.04
CA LEU A 65 1.40 -4.70 8.12
C LEU A 65 1.14 -6.21 8.25
N LEU A 66 0.49 -6.60 9.34
CA LEU A 66 0.18 -8.00 9.64
C LEU A 66 -1.28 -8.28 9.29
N SER A 67 -1.56 -9.44 8.71
CA SER A 67 -2.91 -9.85 8.30
C SER A 67 -3.35 -11.15 8.99
N TRP A 68 -4.62 -11.17 9.42
CA TRP A 68 -5.28 -12.36 9.94
C TRP A 68 -6.68 -12.51 9.36
N ILE A 69 -7.13 -13.75 9.23
CA ILE A 69 -8.53 -14.09 9.01
C ILE A 69 -9.16 -14.44 10.36
N GLU A 70 -10.12 -13.65 10.82
CA GLU A 70 -10.88 -13.82 12.08
C GLU A 70 -12.19 -14.59 11.81
N PRO A 71 -12.25 -15.92 12.02
CA PRO A 71 -13.50 -16.65 11.88
C PRO A 71 -14.44 -16.39 13.06
N ASP A 72 -15.75 -16.56 12.84
CA ASP A 72 -16.78 -16.48 13.92
C ASP A 72 -16.53 -17.50 15.06
N THR A 73 -15.87 -18.61 14.72
CA THR A 73 -15.49 -19.67 15.66
C THR A 73 -14.12 -20.22 15.31
N GLY A 74 -13.25 -20.36 16.30
CA GLY A 74 -11.89 -20.88 16.12
C GLY A 74 -10.84 -19.85 16.46
N ALA A 75 -9.57 -20.19 16.24
CA ALA A 75 -8.49 -19.21 16.29
C ALA A 75 -8.43 -18.44 14.98
N ALA A 76 -7.98 -17.18 15.05
CA ALA A 76 -7.63 -16.45 13.84
C ALA A 76 -6.42 -17.09 13.16
N VAL A 77 -6.37 -16.99 11.84
CA VAL A 77 -5.29 -17.56 11.03
C VAL A 77 -4.46 -16.42 10.48
N ARG A 78 -3.18 -16.38 10.84
CA ARG A 78 -2.21 -15.43 10.29
C ARG A 78 -1.93 -15.79 8.84
N VAL A 79 -2.02 -14.81 7.94
CA VAL A 79 -1.77 -14.98 6.50
C VAL A 79 -0.76 -13.92 6.02
N PRO A 80 0.04 -14.20 4.97
CA PRO A 80 0.86 -13.17 4.35
C PRO A 80 0.00 -12.00 3.87
N THR A 81 0.46 -10.77 4.09
CA THR A 81 -0.33 -9.57 3.79
C THR A 81 -0.46 -9.34 2.29
N GLU A 82 0.56 -9.70 1.52
CA GLU A 82 0.61 -9.66 0.06
C GLU A 82 -0.49 -10.51 -0.58
N ASP A 83 -0.85 -11.63 0.04
CA ASP A 83 -1.87 -12.56 -0.48
C ASP A 83 -3.29 -11.99 -0.40
N VAL A 84 -3.51 -11.02 0.48
CA VAL A 84 -4.81 -10.38 0.74
C VAL A 84 -4.80 -8.89 0.43
N ALA A 85 -3.78 -8.38 -0.27
CA ALA A 85 -3.61 -6.96 -0.56
C ALA A 85 -4.76 -6.33 -1.37
N ALA A 86 -5.49 -7.14 -2.16
CA ALA A 86 -6.66 -6.70 -2.93
C ALA A 86 -7.98 -6.71 -2.14
N VAL A 87 -7.98 -7.21 -0.90
CA VAL A 87 -9.17 -7.35 -0.05
C VAL A 87 -9.25 -6.14 0.88
N GLU A 88 -10.44 -5.53 0.98
CA GLU A 88 -10.69 -4.46 1.95
C GLU A 88 -10.68 -5.03 3.39
N VAL A 89 -9.96 -4.37 4.30
CA VAL A 89 -10.00 -4.70 5.74
C VAL A 89 -11.44 -4.70 6.26
N GLY A 90 -11.79 -5.64 7.12
CA GLY A 90 -13.14 -5.81 7.63
C GLY A 90 -14.11 -6.52 6.68
N ALA A 91 -13.69 -6.86 5.46
CA ALA A 91 -14.47 -7.74 4.59
C ALA A 91 -14.42 -9.18 5.10
N THR A 92 -15.51 -9.91 4.93
CA THR A 92 -15.51 -11.36 5.16
C THR A 92 -14.99 -12.05 3.91
N VAL A 93 -13.96 -12.87 4.10
CA VAL A 93 -13.30 -13.63 3.04
C VAL A 93 -13.37 -15.13 3.32
N GLU A 94 -13.51 -15.89 2.25
CA GLU A 94 -13.27 -17.33 2.22
C GLU A 94 -11.87 -17.57 1.66
N VAL A 95 -11.01 -18.21 2.45
CA VAL A 95 -9.60 -18.40 2.14
C VAL A 95 -9.28 -19.89 2.15
N THR A 96 -8.69 -20.38 1.07
CA THR A 96 -8.13 -21.74 1.00
C THR A 96 -6.68 -21.71 1.44
N LEU A 97 -6.37 -22.41 2.52
CA LEU A 97 -5.08 -22.37 3.18
C LEU A 97 -4.07 -23.33 2.53
N GLY A 98 -2.82 -22.90 2.46
CA GLY A 98 -1.68 -23.65 1.99
C GLY A 98 -0.81 -24.16 3.13
N GLY A 99 0.50 -24.20 2.88
CA GLY A 99 1.49 -24.58 3.89
C GLY A 99 1.85 -23.44 4.83
N SER A 100 2.58 -23.75 5.90
CA SER A 100 3.22 -22.71 6.72
C SER A 100 4.33 -22.02 5.94
N VAL A 101 4.37 -20.69 6.04
CA VAL A 101 5.34 -19.81 5.37
C VAL A 101 6.04 -18.92 6.38
N VAL A 102 7.32 -18.65 6.10
CA VAL A 102 8.17 -17.75 6.88
C VAL A 102 8.22 -16.42 6.14
N ASP A 103 7.56 -15.42 6.68
CA ASP A 103 7.56 -14.05 6.16
C ASP A 103 8.46 -13.14 7.02
N ALA A 104 8.53 -11.86 6.64
CA ALA A 104 9.38 -10.88 7.32
C ALA A 104 9.10 -10.80 8.83
N ALA A 105 7.83 -10.92 9.24
CA ALA A 105 7.46 -10.79 10.65
C ALA A 105 7.89 -11.98 11.53
N VAL A 106 8.19 -13.14 10.94
CA VAL A 106 8.82 -14.25 11.70
C VAL A 106 10.22 -13.87 12.17
N ALA A 107 10.95 -13.06 11.40
CA ALA A 107 12.26 -12.53 11.83
C ALA A 107 12.12 -11.61 13.05
N GLU A 108 10.94 -11.02 13.25
CA GLU A 108 10.60 -10.17 14.40
C GLU A 108 10.03 -10.96 15.59
N GLY A 109 9.97 -12.30 15.47
CA GLY A 109 9.57 -13.20 16.54
C GLY A 109 8.10 -13.59 16.55
N LEU A 110 7.34 -13.27 15.49
CA LEU A 110 5.97 -13.73 15.32
C LEU A 110 5.89 -15.18 14.84
N GLU A 111 4.76 -15.83 15.10
CA GLU A 111 4.47 -17.15 14.58
C GLU A 111 4.41 -17.16 13.03
N PRO A 112 4.78 -18.28 12.37
CA PRO A 112 4.66 -18.41 10.92
C PRO A 112 3.26 -18.14 10.40
N ALA A 113 3.17 -17.49 9.25
CA ALA A 113 1.90 -17.34 8.53
C ALA A 113 1.53 -18.65 7.82
N VAL A 114 0.29 -18.72 7.34
CA VAL A 114 -0.22 -19.80 6.48
C VAL A 114 -0.52 -19.22 5.10
N ASP A 115 0.06 -19.83 4.09
CA ASP A 115 -0.05 -19.44 2.67
C ASP A 115 -1.51 -19.42 2.21
N VAL A 116 -1.84 -18.53 1.28
CA VAL A 116 -3.21 -18.42 0.73
C VAL A 116 -3.21 -18.90 -0.72
N LEU A 117 -3.80 -20.07 -0.94
CA LEU A 117 -3.90 -20.67 -2.28
C LEU A 117 -5.01 -20.03 -3.13
N ALA A 118 -6.05 -19.52 -2.47
CA ALA A 118 -7.15 -18.80 -3.08
C ALA A 118 -7.89 -17.96 -2.02
N ALA A 119 -8.36 -16.78 -2.40
CA ALA A 119 -9.21 -15.93 -1.57
C ALA A 119 -10.40 -15.39 -2.36
N GLU A 120 -11.60 -15.48 -1.79
CA GLU A 120 -12.82 -14.92 -2.35
C GLU A 120 -13.52 -14.02 -1.32
N VAL A 121 -13.91 -12.81 -1.70
CA VAL A 121 -14.70 -11.93 -0.83
C VAL A 121 -16.15 -12.41 -0.81
N VAL A 122 -16.57 -12.98 0.33
CA VAL A 122 -17.93 -13.48 0.54
C VAL A 122 -18.88 -12.40 1.07
N ALA A 123 -18.35 -11.38 1.75
CA ALA A 123 -19.09 -10.18 2.12
C ALA A 123 -18.19 -8.95 2.15
N ALA A 124 -18.65 -7.85 1.56
CA ALA A 124 -17.96 -6.57 1.65
C ALA A 124 -17.93 -6.06 3.10
N ALA A 125 -16.91 -5.28 3.43
CA ALA A 125 -16.76 -4.70 4.74
C ALA A 125 -17.97 -3.82 5.09
N PRO A 126 -18.54 -3.91 6.30
CA PRO A 126 -19.74 -3.17 6.67
C PRO A 126 -19.49 -1.66 6.57
N ALA A 127 -20.47 -0.87 6.14
CA ALA A 127 -20.29 0.58 6.10
C ALA A 127 -20.13 1.16 7.51
N ASP A 128 -19.09 1.93 7.75
CA ASP A 128 -18.91 2.63 9.03
C ASP A 128 -19.95 3.74 9.18
N PRO A 129 -20.45 3.98 10.41
CA PRO A 129 -21.38 5.07 10.66
C PRO A 129 -20.73 6.42 10.36
N LEU A 130 -21.52 7.36 9.84
CA LEU A 130 -21.06 8.72 9.63
C LEU A 130 -20.69 9.38 10.95
N LEU A 131 -19.63 10.21 10.92
CA LEU A 131 -19.27 11.15 11.99
C LEU A 131 -20.49 11.91 12.52
N SER A 132 -20.84 11.68 13.79
CA SER A 132 -21.73 12.60 14.50
C SER A 132 -20.89 13.70 15.16
N ARG A 133 -21.08 14.96 14.77
CA ARG A 133 -20.38 16.08 15.39
C ARG A 133 -20.82 16.30 16.84
N ALA A 134 -19.83 16.64 17.68
CA ALA A 134 -19.97 17.22 19.01
C ALA A 134 -20.99 16.52 19.93
N ALA A 135 -20.63 15.32 20.41
CA ALA A 135 -21.30 14.72 21.56
C ALA A 135 -20.60 15.16 22.87
N PRO A 136 -21.35 15.50 23.93
CA PRO A 136 -20.77 15.72 25.25
C PRO A 136 -20.32 14.37 25.85
N GLY A 137 -19.09 14.33 26.40
CA GLY A 137 -18.55 13.13 27.07
C GLY A 137 -17.73 12.22 26.15
N THR A 138 -17.53 10.98 26.59
CA THR A 138 -16.79 9.93 25.85
C THR A 138 -17.50 9.60 24.54
N THR A 139 -16.77 9.66 23.43
CA THR A 139 -17.26 9.19 22.12
C THR A 139 -16.66 7.84 21.73
N HIS A 140 -15.45 7.53 22.23
CA HIS A 140 -14.76 6.26 22.04
C HIS A 140 -14.54 5.57 23.38
N GLU A 141 -15.18 4.42 23.56
CA GLU A 141 -15.11 3.61 24.78
C GLU A 141 -13.87 2.73 24.74
N VAL A 142 -13.03 2.82 25.77
CA VAL A 142 -11.81 2.01 25.90
C VAL A 142 -11.97 1.01 27.05
N THR A 143 -11.81 -0.28 26.75
CA THR A 143 -11.68 -1.35 27.75
C THR A 143 -10.20 -1.66 27.93
N VAL A 144 -9.69 -1.53 29.14
CA VAL A 144 -8.28 -1.79 29.46
C VAL A 144 -8.10 -3.18 30.07
N ALA A 145 -7.11 -3.92 29.59
CA ALA A 145 -6.71 -5.21 30.16
C ALA A 145 -5.20 -5.25 30.39
N LEU A 146 -4.77 -5.48 31.63
CA LEU A 146 -3.35 -5.72 31.93
C LEU A 146 -3.07 -7.22 31.81
N VAL A 147 -2.21 -7.59 30.86
CA VAL A 147 -1.98 -8.97 30.44
C VAL A 147 -0.52 -9.33 30.60
N VAL A 148 -0.21 -10.40 31.33
CA VAL A 148 1.14 -10.96 31.42
C VAL A 148 1.25 -12.07 30.37
N PRO A 149 1.98 -11.84 29.26
CA PRO A 149 2.20 -12.88 28.25
C PRO A 149 2.91 -14.10 28.83
N ALA A 150 2.80 -15.24 28.15
CA ALA A 150 3.52 -16.45 28.53
C ALA A 150 5.02 -16.16 28.73
N GLY A 151 5.56 -16.55 29.89
CA GLY A 151 6.98 -16.35 30.23
C GLY A 151 7.36 -14.97 30.78
N ALA A 152 6.44 -14.00 30.83
CA ALA A 152 6.69 -12.67 31.39
C ALA A 152 6.27 -12.56 32.87
N THR A 153 6.60 -11.42 33.50
CA THR A 153 6.15 -11.07 34.87
C THR A 153 5.52 -9.69 34.88
N PRO A 154 4.48 -9.42 35.69
CA PRO A 154 3.87 -8.10 35.73
C PRO A 154 4.87 -7.04 36.21
N ASP A 155 4.81 -5.84 35.62
CA ASP A 155 5.53 -4.69 36.14
C ASP A 155 4.68 -3.91 37.16
N GLY A 156 5.16 -2.73 37.58
CA GLY A 156 4.50 -1.91 38.60
C GLY A 156 3.24 -1.17 38.12
N ARG A 157 2.85 -1.27 36.85
CA ARG A 157 1.71 -0.53 36.30
C ARG A 157 0.39 -1.07 36.86
N THR A 158 -0.54 -0.16 37.14
CA THR A 158 -1.91 -0.50 37.57
C THR A 158 -2.94 -0.23 36.46
N PRO A 159 -4.18 -0.72 36.58
CA PRO A 159 -5.23 -0.37 35.62
C PRO A 159 -5.58 1.13 35.67
N ALA A 160 -5.57 1.74 36.87
CA ALA A 160 -5.87 3.16 37.07
C ALA A 160 -4.83 4.07 36.39
N ASP A 161 -3.59 3.60 36.39
CA ASP A 161 -2.45 4.19 35.72
C ASP A 161 -2.65 4.28 34.20
N VAL A 162 -2.98 3.15 33.55
CA VAL A 162 -3.29 3.11 32.11
C VAL A 162 -4.52 3.95 31.80
N ALA A 163 -5.57 3.85 32.63
CA ALA A 163 -6.78 4.65 32.47
C ALA A 163 -6.51 6.16 32.57
N ALA A 164 -5.67 6.60 33.51
CA ALA A 164 -5.30 8.00 33.63
C ALA A 164 -4.55 8.54 32.40
N ALA A 165 -3.77 7.70 31.71
CA ALA A 165 -3.12 8.08 30.46
C ALA A 165 -4.14 8.28 29.32
N VAL A 166 -5.12 7.36 29.21
CA VAL A 166 -6.19 7.43 28.21
C VAL A 166 -7.13 8.61 28.48
N ASP A 167 -7.71 8.68 29.69
CA ASP A 167 -8.73 9.68 30.07
C ASP A 167 -8.16 11.10 30.17
N GLY A 168 -6.86 11.22 30.42
CA GLY A 168 -6.17 12.50 30.55
C GLY A 168 -5.58 12.98 29.23
N PRO A 169 -4.26 12.87 29.04
CA PRO A 169 -3.55 13.51 27.94
C PRO A 169 -3.92 12.96 26.56
N VAL A 170 -4.22 11.66 26.42
CA VAL A 170 -4.63 11.05 25.13
C VAL A 170 -6.00 11.58 24.70
N SER A 171 -7.00 11.51 25.58
CA SER A 171 -8.34 12.06 25.31
C SER A 171 -8.29 13.56 25.03
N ALA A 172 -7.49 14.32 25.80
CA ALA A 172 -7.32 15.76 25.59
C ALA A 172 -6.70 16.09 24.22
N PHE A 173 -5.69 15.33 23.78
CA PHE A 173 -5.08 15.50 22.46
C PHE A 173 -6.12 15.27 21.35
N TRP A 174 -6.76 14.10 21.34
CA TRP A 174 -7.74 13.75 20.29
C TRP A 174 -8.95 14.69 20.29
N ALA A 175 -9.46 15.07 21.46
CA ALA A 175 -10.54 16.05 21.58
C ALA A 175 -10.13 17.40 20.99
N ALA A 176 -8.89 17.82 21.24
CA ALA A 176 -8.37 19.04 20.66
C ALA A 176 -8.23 18.90 19.14
N GLN A 177 -7.58 17.87 18.61
CA GLN A 177 -7.31 17.79 17.17
C GLN A 177 -8.57 17.62 16.32
N THR A 178 -9.63 17.03 16.88
CA THR A 178 -10.85 16.66 16.15
C THR A 178 -12.07 17.55 16.45
N ASP A 179 -11.86 18.67 17.14
CA ASP A 179 -12.94 19.54 17.65
C ASP A 179 -13.98 18.78 18.49
N GLY A 180 -13.51 17.77 19.21
CA GLY A 180 -14.33 16.94 20.08
C GLY A 180 -15.15 15.86 19.37
N ALA A 181 -14.87 15.54 18.11
CA ALA A 181 -15.45 14.35 17.47
C ALA A 181 -14.90 13.07 18.13
N VAL A 182 -13.62 13.05 18.47
CA VAL A 182 -12.95 11.92 19.14
C VAL A 182 -12.62 12.30 20.59
N ARG A 183 -13.18 11.56 21.53
CA ARG A 183 -12.87 11.59 22.96
C ARG A 183 -12.81 10.16 23.47
N PHE A 184 -11.60 9.66 23.66
CA PHE A 184 -11.37 8.38 24.31
C PHE A 184 -11.72 8.48 25.79
N GLY A 185 -12.31 7.41 26.32
CA GLY A 185 -12.61 7.30 27.74
C GLY A 185 -12.69 5.86 28.18
N VAL A 186 -12.03 5.53 29.28
CA VAL A 186 -12.03 4.18 29.83
C VAL A 186 -13.36 3.87 30.49
N THR A 187 -14.02 2.82 30.02
CA THR A 187 -15.31 2.35 30.56
C THR A 187 -15.17 1.12 31.44
N ALA A 188 -14.10 0.35 31.24
CA ALA A 188 -13.74 -0.81 32.05
C ALA A 188 -12.22 -0.99 32.10
N ALA A 189 -11.70 -1.43 33.24
CA ALA A 189 -10.28 -1.70 33.40
C ALA A 189 -10.05 -2.93 34.29
N SER A 190 -9.26 -3.87 33.82
CA SER A 190 -8.94 -5.13 34.52
C SER A 190 -7.47 -5.18 34.94
N GLY A 191 -7.22 -5.73 36.13
CA GLY A 191 -5.87 -5.97 36.66
C GLY A 191 -5.13 -7.09 35.93
N TRP A 192 -3.86 -7.27 36.32
CA TRP A 192 -2.99 -8.30 35.77
C TRP A 192 -3.60 -9.70 35.83
N TYR A 193 -3.54 -10.40 34.70
CA TYR A 193 -3.73 -11.85 34.63
C TYR A 193 -2.71 -12.47 33.67
N SER A 194 -2.43 -13.75 33.83
CA SER A 194 -1.55 -14.50 32.94
C SER A 194 -2.33 -15.01 31.73
N ALA A 195 -1.84 -14.71 30.53
CA ALA A 195 -2.32 -15.29 29.29
C ALA A 195 -1.62 -16.61 28.98
N ALA A 196 -2.25 -17.46 28.18
CA ALA A 196 -1.61 -18.63 27.59
C ALA A 196 -0.79 -18.25 26.36
N ALA A 197 -1.26 -17.26 25.58
CA ALA A 197 -0.52 -16.68 24.46
C ALA A 197 0.73 -15.91 24.91
N GLY A 198 1.78 -15.99 24.09
CA GLY A 198 3.01 -15.22 24.21
C GLY A 198 3.02 -14.01 23.27
N CYS A 199 4.16 -13.32 23.18
CA CYS A 199 4.31 -12.16 22.30
C CYS A 199 4.40 -12.55 20.81
N GLU A 200 4.73 -13.82 20.54
CA GLU A 200 4.74 -14.43 19.21
C GLU A 200 3.34 -14.59 18.60
N ASP A 201 2.29 -14.58 19.44
CA ASP A 201 0.87 -14.64 19.08
C ASP A 201 0.12 -13.44 19.68
N PRO A 202 0.33 -12.22 19.13
CA PRO A 202 -0.33 -11.03 19.64
C PRO A 202 -1.86 -11.08 19.48
N TYR A 203 -2.34 -11.82 18.50
CA TYR A 203 -3.76 -11.98 18.27
C TYR A 203 -4.42 -12.82 19.37
N GLY A 204 -3.78 -13.91 19.79
CA GLY A 204 -4.18 -14.71 20.93
C GLY A 204 -4.21 -13.89 22.23
N LEU A 205 -3.23 -13.01 22.45
CA LEU A 205 -3.25 -12.07 23.58
C LEU A 205 -4.49 -11.18 23.56
N TRP A 206 -4.85 -10.62 22.40
CA TRP A 206 -6.07 -9.85 22.26
C TRP A 206 -7.34 -10.67 22.46
N ALA A 207 -7.40 -11.88 21.88
CA ALA A 207 -8.56 -12.76 21.98
C ALA A 207 -8.81 -13.18 23.44
N GLU A 208 -7.75 -13.53 24.17
CA GLU A 208 -7.83 -13.80 25.61
C GLU A 208 -8.29 -12.57 26.39
N ALA A 209 -7.76 -11.38 26.08
CA ALA A 209 -8.18 -10.14 26.73
C ALA A 209 -9.63 -9.78 26.46
N ALA A 210 -10.10 -9.94 25.23
CA ALA A 210 -11.50 -9.75 24.86
C ALA A 210 -12.41 -10.70 25.66
N ALA A 211 -12.08 -12.00 25.69
CA ALA A 211 -12.85 -13.00 26.43
C ALA A 211 -12.87 -12.74 27.94
N ARG A 212 -11.74 -12.32 28.52
CA ARG A 212 -11.61 -12.02 29.96
C ARG A 212 -12.39 -10.79 30.39
N THR A 213 -12.38 -9.75 29.56
CA THR A 213 -13.05 -8.48 29.85
C THR A 213 -14.52 -8.46 29.42
N GLY A 214 -14.92 -9.42 28.57
CA GLY A 214 -16.23 -9.41 27.92
C GLY A 214 -16.36 -8.31 26.86
N TRP A 215 -15.23 -7.80 26.35
CA TRP A 215 -15.22 -6.82 25.27
C TRP A 215 -15.73 -7.45 23.98
N VAL A 216 -16.46 -6.65 23.20
CA VAL A 216 -17.02 -7.05 21.90
C VAL A 216 -16.68 -5.96 20.90
N ARG A 217 -16.13 -6.37 19.74
CA ARG A 217 -15.83 -5.50 18.60
C ARG A 217 -17.06 -4.69 18.21
N GLY A 218 -16.83 -3.43 17.84
CA GLY A 218 -17.88 -2.56 17.31
C GLY A 218 -17.39 -1.13 17.12
N PRO A 219 -18.20 -0.28 16.47
CA PRO A 219 -17.85 1.11 16.24
C PRO A 219 -17.62 1.84 17.57
N ASN A 220 -16.57 2.66 17.61
CA ASN A 220 -16.10 3.44 18.75
C ASN A 220 -15.79 2.61 20.01
N ARG A 221 -15.54 1.32 19.87
CA ARG A 221 -15.16 0.42 20.98
C ARG A 221 -13.75 -0.07 20.79
N HIS A 222 -12.92 0.16 21.80
CA HIS A 222 -11.51 -0.17 21.75
C HIS A 222 -11.14 -1.12 22.88
N LEU A 223 -10.33 -2.12 22.57
CA LEU A 223 -9.66 -2.95 23.58
C LEU A 223 -8.20 -2.53 23.63
N LEU A 224 -7.76 -1.99 24.77
CA LEU A 224 -6.37 -1.62 25.01
C LEU A 224 -5.74 -2.65 25.95
N VAL A 225 -4.89 -3.50 25.38
CA VAL A 225 -4.07 -4.46 26.11
C VAL A 225 -2.77 -3.80 26.54
N TYR A 226 -2.50 -3.81 27.84
CA TYR A 226 -1.20 -3.41 28.39
C TYR A 226 -0.39 -4.66 28.73
N VAL A 227 0.78 -4.80 28.10
CA VAL A 227 1.76 -5.85 28.43
C VAL A 227 2.91 -5.26 29.27
N PRO A 228 3.52 -6.03 30.17
CA PRO A 228 4.57 -5.50 31.02
C PRO A 228 5.83 -5.23 30.21
N THR A 229 6.58 -4.20 30.58
CA THR A 229 7.88 -3.86 29.97
C THR A 229 8.94 -4.96 30.10
N THR A 230 8.70 -5.96 30.95
CA THR A 230 9.52 -7.17 31.14
C THR A 230 9.25 -8.26 30.10
N ALA A 231 8.17 -8.16 29.32
CA ALA A 231 7.83 -9.12 28.28
C ALA A 231 8.78 -8.94 27.08
N SER A 232 9.73 -9.88 26.91
CA SER A 232 10.61 -9.91 25.76
C SER A 232 9.87 -10.36 24.50
N GLY A 233 10.16 -9.74 23.36
CA GLY A 233 9.58 -10.10 22.06
C GLY A 233 8.22 -9.45 21.78
N CYS A 234 7.65 -8.73 22.73
CA CYS A 234 6.46 -7.92 22.48
C CYS A 234 6.86 -6.60 21.81
N SER A 235 6.16 -6.26 20.74
CA SER A 235 6.17 -4.92 20.16
C SER A 235 5.83 -3.86 21.22
N ALA A 236 6.34 -2.64 21.03
CA ALA A 236 6.00 -1.54 21.93
C ALA A 236 4.58 -1.02 21.73
N GLY A 237 4.08 -1.12 20.51
CA GLY A 237 2.77 -0.66 20.07
C GLY A 237 2.29 -1.55 18.92
N LEU A 238 1.12 -2.14 19.04
CA LEU A 238 0.52 -2.89 17.94
C LEU A 238 -0.95 -2.55 17.92
N ALA A 239 -1.49 -2.12 16.79
CA ALA A 239 -2.90 -1.77 16.72
C ALA A 239 -3.54 -2.14 15.40
N GLU A 240 -4.80 -2.54 15.49
CA GLU A 240 -5.62 -2.80 14.32
C GLU A 240 -5.87 -1.53 13.51
N VAL A 241 -5.96 -1.71 12.21
CA VAL A 241 -6.24 -0.63 11.25
C VAL A 241 -7.74 -0.49 11.07
N GLY A 242 -8.27 0.64 11.53
CA GLY A 242 -9.65 1.05 11.28
C GLY A 242 -9.86 1.52 9.83
N ARG A 243 -11.10 1.80 9.48
CA ARG A 243 -11.47 2.35 8.16
C ARG A 243 -12.02 3.77 8.24
N SER A 244 -12.44 4.17 9.42
CA SER A 244 -12.93 5.51 9.67
C SER A 244 -12.65 5.95 11.10
N VAL A 245 -12.81 7.24 11.32
CA VAL A 245 -12.82 7.88 12.63
C VAL A 245 -13.85 7.32 13.62
N THR A 246 -14.79 6.46 13.20
CA THR A 246 -15.74 5.78 14.10
C THR A 246 -15.42 4.30 14.28
N SER A 247 -14.38 3.80 13.61
CA SER A 247 -13.92 2.43 13.80
C SER A 247 -13.49 2.24 15.26
N GLY A 248 -13.81 1.06 15.77
CA GLY A 248 -13.21 0.50 16.97
C GLY A 248 -12.11 -0.49 16.59
N GLY A 249 -11.39 -1.01 17.58
CA GLY A 249 -10.37 -2.01 17.32
C GLY A 249 -9.53 -2.35 18.54
N ARG A 250 -8.59 -3.26 18.34
CA ARG A 250 -7.68 -3.75 19.38
C ARG A 250 -6.34 -3.05 19.27
N ALA A 251 -5.77 -2.70 20.41
CA ALA A 251 -4.43 -2.13 20.52
C ALA A 251 -3.68 -2.81 21.67
N LEU A 252 -2.37 -2.95 21.54
CA LEU A 252 -1.44 -3.44 22.53
C LEU A 252 -0.36 -2.38 22.73
N VAL A 253 -0.04 -2.07 23.98
CA VAL A 253 1.07 -1.17 24.33
C VAL A 253 1.86 -1.74 25.51
N ASN A 254 3.16 -1.45 25.56
CA ASN A 254 3.98 -1.80 26.73
C ASN A 254 4.31 -0.58 27.63
N ARG A 255 3.96 0.63 27.20
CA ARG A 255 4.17 1.88 27.95
C ARG A 255 2.93 2.76 27.86
N THR A 256 2.80 3.67 28.82
CA THR A 256 1.68 4.63 28.87
C THR A 256 2.12 6.04 28.50
N VAL A 257 3.10 6.16 27.60
CA VAL A 257 3.50 7.44 27.04
C VAL A 257 2.35 7.94 26.16
N THR A 258 1.99 9.21 26.28
CA THR A 258 0.84 9.77 25.55
C THR A 258 0.96 9.59 24.05
N SER A 259 2.14 9.81 23.47
CA SER A 259 2.40 9.63 22.03
C SER A 259 2.07 8.22 21.58
N LEU A 260 2.69 7.21 22.19
CA LEU A 260 2.44 5.80 21.89
C LEU A 260 0.96 5.42 21.99
N VAL A 261 0.32 5.67 23.14
CA VAL A 261 -1.09 5.25 23.32
C VAL A 261 -2.03 5.99 22.36
N ALA A 262 -1.80 7.28 22.11
CA ALA A 262 -2.62 8.02 21.17
C ALA A 262 -2.35 7.61 19.71
N HIS A 263 -1.12 7.21 19.37
CA HIS A 263 -0.70 6.70 18.06
C HIS A 263 -1.40 5.38 17.77
N GLU A 264 -1.31 4.38 18.66
CA GLU A 264 -2.02 3.10 18.52
C GLU A 264 -3.54 3.27 18.37
N LEU A 265 -4.11 4.19 19.16
CA LEU A 265 -5.52 4.50 19.03
C LEU A 265 -5.85 5.25 17.73
N GLY A 266 -4.88 5.93 17.11
CA GLY A 266 -4.99 6.54 15.79
C GLY A 266 -5.12 5.51 14.67
N HIS A 267 -4.42 4.38 14.76
CA HIS A 267 -4.59 3.25 13.83
C HIS A 267 -6.01 2.70 13.86
N ASN A 268 -6.59 2.53 15.05
CA ASN A 268 -7.98 2.13 15.19
C ASN A 268 -8.98 3.11 14.53
N LEU A 269 -8.59 4.36 14.29
CA LEU A 269 -9.40 5.37 13.58
C LEU A 269 -9.15 5.39 12.05
N GLY A 270 -8.29 4.49 11.56
CA GLY A 270 -7.93 4.33 10.15
C GLY A 270 -6.81 5.25 9.65
N LEU A 271 -5.96 5.74 10.56
CA LEU A 271 -4.70 6.37 10.20
C LEU A 271 -3.60 5.32 10.05
N GLY A 272 -2.78 5.44 9.01
CA GLY A 272 -1.44 4.85 8.99
C GLY A 272 -0.41 5.85 9.51
N HIS A 273 0.86 5.57 9.29
CA HIS A 273 1.97 6.41 9.72
C HIS A 273 2.02 7.75 8.96
N ALA A 274 2.72 8.69 9.58
CA ALA A 274 3.20 9.91 8.97
C ALA A 274 4.73 9.82 8.82
N SER A 275 5.18 9.72 7.58
CA SER A 275 6.59 9.52 7.24
C SER A 275 7.12 10.65 6.38
N ARG A 276 8.42 10.67 6.10
CA ARG A 276 9.02 11.68 5.23
C ARG A 276 9.34 11.07 3.87
N LEU A 277 8.92 11.72 2.79
CA LEU A 277 9.34 11.40 1.44
C LEU A 277 10.50 12.31 1.05
N ARG A 278 11.66 11.74 0.71
CA ARG A 278 12.82 12.47 0.20
C ARG A 278 13.13 12.02 -1.21
N CYS A 279 13.26 12.97 -2.14
CA CYS A 279 13.69 12.70 -3.50
C CYS A 279 15.05 13.34 -3.79
N ASP A 280 15.86 12.74 -4.67
CA ASP A 280 17.23 13.21 -4.95
C ASP A 280 17.25 14.58 -5.65
N GLY A 281 17.38 15.65 -4.88
CA GLY A 281 17.47 17.03 -5.38
C GLY A 281 16.18 17.59 -5.99
N THR A 282 15.04 16.91 -5.84
CA THR A 282 13.72 17.42 -6.23
C THR A 282 12.68 17.13 -5.14
N VAL A 283 11.50 17.75 -5.22
CA VAL A 283 10.52 17.70 -4.12
C VAL A 283 9.71 16.41 -4.12
N ASP A 284 9.29 15.95 -5.30
CA ASP A 284 8.37 14.82 -5.47
C ASP A 284 8.62 14.01 -6.75
N THR A 285 9.77 14.18 -7.41
CA THR A 285 10.11 13.48 -8.66
C THR A 285 11.47 12.80 -8.63
N GLY A 286 11.69 11.84 -9.53
CA GLY A 286 12.95 11.12 -9.64
C GLY A 286 13.11 10.02 -8.60
N ALA A 287 14.34 9.71 -8.19
CA ALA A 287 14.59 8.67 -7.20
C ALA A 287 14.20 9.17 -5.80
N CYS A 288 13.14 8.59 -5.24
CA CYS A 288 12.62 8.91 -3.92
C CYS A 288 12.75 7.74 -2.96
N GLY A 289 12.86 8.04 -1.67
CA GLY A 289 12.81 7.08 -0.57
C GLY A 289 11.92 7.59 0.55
N VAL A 290 11.19 6.66 1.18
CA VAL A 290 10.39 6.92 2.39
C VAL A 290 11.28 6.68 3.60
N GLU A 291 11.39 7.68 4.46
CA GLU A 291 11.97 7.59 5.79
C GLU A 291 10.80 7.45 6.78
N ARG A 292 10.59 6.21 7.24
CA ARG A 292 9.44 5.84 8.08
C ARG A 292 9.44 6.63 9.39
N TYR A 293 8.26 7.04 9.87
CA TYR A 293 8.04 7.86 11.08
C TYR A 293 8.75 9.22 11.12
N ALA A 294 9.44 9.63 10.04
CA ALA A 294 10.27 10.81 10.06
C ALA A 294 9.49 12.14 9.94
N ASP A 295 8.17 12.10 10.16
CA ASP A 295 7.39 13.30 10.42
C ASP A 295 7.34 13.62 11.92
N TRP A 296 8.35 14.35 12.38
CA TRP A 296 8.49 14.79 13.77
C TRP A 296 7.44 15.82 14.22
N TYR A 297 6.58 16.31 13.31
CA TYR A 297 5.52 17.26 13.64
C TYR A 297 4.21 16.58 14.04
N ASP A 298 4.03 15.32 13.71
CA ASP A 298 2.74 14.63 13.79
C ASP A 298 2.74 13.51 14.84
N LEU A 299 1.55 13.18 15.34
CA LEU A 299 1.36 12.07 16.27
C LEU A 299 1.65 10.72 15.59
N MET A 300 1.19 10.55 14.35
CA MET A 300 1.35 9.31 13.60
C MET A 300 2.74 9.17 12.98
N GLY A 301 3.62 10.14 13.19
CA GLY A 301 5.05 9.97 12.95
C GLY A 301 5.73 9.39 14.18
N VAL A 302 6.97 9.77 14.42
CA VAL A 302 7.75 9.26 15.55
C VAL A 302 7.08 9.53 16.90
N SER A 303 7.07 8.52 17.76
CA SER A 303 6.57 8.61 19.12
C SER A 303 7.59 9.29 20.06
N TRP A 304 7.42 10.59 20.30
CA TRP A 304 8.25 11.38 21.24
C TRP A 304 7.40 12.37 22.06
N GLU A 305 8.03 13.22 22.90
CA GLU A 305 7.30 14.07 23.84
C GLU A 305 6.52 15.22 23.16
N GLN A 306 6.81 15.55 21.90
CA GLN A 306 6.19 16.67 21.20
C GLN A 306 5.23 16.19 20.11
N MET A 307 4.01 15.86 20.52
CA MET A 307 2.89 15.54 19.62
C MET A 307 2.32 16.85 19.07
N GLY A 308 2.82 17.34 17.93
CA GLY A 308 2.34 18.57 17.31
C GLY A 308 0.88 18.48 16.84
N SER A 309 0.40 19.53 16.16
CA SER A 309 -0.93 19.51 15.55
C SER A 309 -1.06 18.36 14.55
N LEU A 310 -2.23 17.69 14.54
CA LEU A 310 -2.54 16.68 13.53
C LEU A 310 -2.47 17.30 12.13
N ASN A 311 -1.77 16.65 11.23
CA ASN A 311 -1.57 17.13 9.88
C ASN A 311 -2.86 17.16 9.06
N ALA A 312 -2.85 17.97 8.00
CA ALA A 312 -4.00 18.19 7.15
C ALA A 312 -4.49 16.91 6.42
N ALA A 313 -3.57 16.02 6.01
CA ALA A 313 -3.93 14.77 5.33
C ALA A 313 -4.71 13.83 6.26
N HIS A 314 -4.21 13.61 7.47
CA HIS A 314 -4.88 12.81 8.50
C HIS A 314 -6.16 13.46 9.01
N ALA A 315 -6.16 14.79 9.23
CA ALA A 315 -7.38 15.50 9.62
C ALA A 315 -8.47 15.42 8.54
N ALA A 316 -8.09 15.44 7.25
CA ALA A 316 -9.00 15.24 6.14
C ALA A 316 -9.49 13.79 6.04
N ARG A 317 -8.59 12.80 6.22
CA ARG A 317 -8.92 11.36 6.24
C ARG A 317 -9.93 11.03 7.33
N LEU A 318 -9.76 11.59 8.52
CA LEU A 318 -10.72 11.47 9.61
C LEU A 318 -12.01 12.29 9.42
N GLY A 319 -12.12 13.10 8.37
CA GLY A 319 -13.30 13.96 8.13
C GLY A 319 -13.47 15.08 9.17
N VAL A 320 -12.44 15.40 9.95
CA VAL A 320 -12.47 16.42 11.02
C VAL A 320 -11.97 17.79 10.56
N LEU A 321 -11.39 17.88 9.37
CA LEU A 321 -11.05 19.14 8.72
C LEU A 321 -12.34 19.81 8.19
N PRO A 322 -12.78 20.97 8.71
CA PRO A 322 -14.06 21.55 8.32
C PRO A 322 -14.13 21.89 6.83
N ALA A 323 -15.28 21.61 6.20
CA ALA A 323 -15.56 22.06 4.83
C ALA A 323 -15.41 23.59 4.74
N GLY A 324 -14.52 24.06 3.85
CA GLY A 324 -14.15 25.47 3.72
C GLY A 324 -12.89 25.90 4.48
N ALA A 325 -12.36 25.07 5.39
CA ALA A 325 -11.04 25.28 5.99
C ALA A 325 -9.88 24.77 5.10
N ALA A 326 -10.20 24.12 3.99
CA ALA A 326 -9.24 23.68 2.98
C ALA A 326 -9.78 23.86 1.55
N PRO A 327 -9.58 25.03 0.92
CA PRO A 327 -9.92 25.22 -0.49
C PRO A 327 -9.10 24.26 -1.36
N THR A 328 -9.71 23.80 -2.45
CA THR A 328 -9.07 22.92 -3.42
C THR A 328 -8.57 23.70 -4.62
N VAL A 329 -7.34 23.42 -5.05
CA VAL A 329 -6.76 23.87 -6.31
C VAL A 329 -6.56 22.63 -7.18
N SER A 330 -7.11 22.66 -8.39
CA SER A 330 -6.98 21.57 -9.37
C SER A 330 -5.89 21.86 -10.38
N ALA A 331 -5.36 20.83 -11.04
CA ALA A 331 -4.43 20.98 -12.15
C ALA A 331 -4.92 22.01 -13.19
N GLY A 332 -4.01 22.81 -13.75
CA GLY A 332 -4.32 23.88 -14.69
C GLY A 332 -5.05 25.11 -14.12
N ALA A 333 -5.30 25.17 -12.81
CA ALA A 333 -5.92 26.36 -12.20
C ALA A 333 -5.02 27.61 -12.36
N PRO A 334 -5.61 28.80 -12.66
CA PRO A 334 -4.84 30.03 -12.72
C PRO A 334 -4.23 30.37 -11.36
N PRO A 335 -3.15 31.19 -11.33
CA PRO A 335 -2.54 31.63 -10.08
C PRO A 335 -3.56 32.24 -9.11
N ALA A 336 -3.57 31.74 -7.86
CA ALA A 336 -4.43 32.19 -6.80
C ALA A 336 -3.66 32.26 -5.47
N GLN A 337 -4.03 33.23 -4.61
CA GLN A 337 -3.40 33.41 -3.31
C GLN A 337 -4.30 32.94 -2.17
N PHE A 338 -3.68 32.28 -1.19
CA PHE A 338 -4.34 31.77 0.01
C PHE A 338 -3.62 32.27 1.25
N VAL A 339 -4.36 32.51 2.33
CA VAL A 339 -3.81 32.82 3.65
C VAL A 339 -4.02 31.61 4.54
N LEU A 340 -2.96 30.85 4.77
CA LEU A 340 -2.93 29.71 5.68
C LEU A 340 -2.89 30.20 7.13
N ALA A 341 -3.90 29.84 7.91
CA ALA A 341 -3.87 29.88 9.36
C ALA A 341 -2.94 28.76 9.89
N PRO A 342 -2.43 28.87 11.13
CA PRO A 342 -1.68 27.78 11.77
C PRO A 342 -2.44 26.45 11.72
N ALA A 343 -1.75 25.33 11.53
CA ALA A 343 -2.36 23.99 11.42
C ALA A 343 -3.29 23.67 12.61
N GLY A 344 -2.88 24.03 13.83
CA GLY A 344 -3.67 23.86 15.06
C GLY A 344 -4.78 24.92 15.29
N ALA A 345 -5.01 25.86 14.37
CA ALA A 345 -6.07 26.85 14.49
C ALA A 345 -7.47 26.21 14.37
N ARG A 346 -8.49 26.83 14.96
CA ARG A 346 -9.89 26.35 14.92
C ARG A 346 -10.69 26.87 13.74
N THR A 347 -10.25 27.98 13.15
CA THR A 347 -10.99 28.73 12.14
C THR A 347 -10.03 29.24 11.07
N GLY A 348 -10.58 29.60 9.91
CA GLY A 348 -9.79 30.05 8.77
C GLY A 348 -9.32 28.89 7.90
N THR A 349 -8.54 29.22 6.88
CA THR A 349 -7.96 28.26 5.94
C THR A 349 -6.78 27.55 6.62
N ARG A 350 -6.97 26.34 7.13
CA ARG A 350 -5.93 25.57 7.84
C ARG A 350 -5.01 24.81 6.89
N ALA A 351 -5.51 24.49 5.69
CA ALA A 351 -4.72 23.86 4.65
C ALA A 351 -5.16 24.35 3.27
N VAL A 352 -4.38 24.06 2.22
CA VAL A 352 -4.84 24.12 0.84
C VAL A 352 -4.67 22.72 0.25
N ARG A 353 -5.75 22.17 -0.32
CA ARG A 353 -5.74 20.88 -0.98
C ARG A 353 -5.36 21.07 -2.44
N LEU A 354 -4.29 20.45 -2.89
CA LEU A 354 -3.89 20.42 -4.30
C LEU A 354 -4.25 19.05 -4.83
N ALA A 355 -5.13 18.98 -5.82
CA ALA A 355 -5.46 17.73 -6.49
C ALA A 355 -4.95 17.80 -7.91
N ASP A 356 -3.91 17.03 -8.17
CA ASP A 356 -3.29 17.02 -9.48
C ASP A 356 -4.18 16.31 -10.52
N ALA A 357 -3.63 16.11 -11.73
CA ALA A 357 -4.36 15.49 -12.82
C ALA A 357 -4.48 13.96 -12.66
N ASP A 358 -3.59 13.36 -11.86
CA ASP A 358 -3.38 11.92 -11.71
C ASP A 358 -4.24 11.37 -10.55
N GLY A 359 -4.76 12.27 -9.71
CA GLY A 359 -5.61 11.96 -8.57
C GLY A 359 -4.88 12.04 -7.23
N ASP A 360 -3.56 12.26 -7.26
CA ASP A 360 -2.76 12.49 -6.06
C ASP A 360 -3.16 13.80 -5.39
N VAL A 361 -3.08 13.77 -4.06
CA VAL A 361 -3.56 14.87 -3.23
C VAL A 361 -2.43 15.38 -2.37
N TYR A 362 -2.02 16.61 -2.62
CA TYR A 362 -1.07 17.31 -1.79
C TYR A 362 -1.77 18.29 -0.84
N TRP A 363 -1.21 18.46 0.34
CA TRP A 363 -1.70 19.37 1.37
C TRP A 363 -0.62 20.38 1.71
N LEU A 364 -0.94 21.65 1.53
CA LEU A 364 -0.15 22.75 2.09
C LEU A 364 -0.69 23.10 3.46
N GLU A 365 0.16 23.11 4.48
CA GLU A 365 -0.19 23.49 5.85
C GLU A 365 0.86 24.41 6.46
N TYR A 366 0.48 25.24 7.43
CA TYR A 366 1.41 26.17 8.08
C TYR A 366 1.72 25.75 9.52
N ARG A 367 2.97 25.36 9.79
CA ARG A 367 3.49 25.02 11.12
C ARG A 367 4.21 26.22 11.73
N THR A 368 3.77 26.65 12.91
CA THR A 368 4.32 27.83 13.59
C THR A 368 4.16 27.70 15.11
N PRO A 369 4.98 28.37 15.94
CA PRO A 369 5.00 28.22 17.41
C PRO A 369 3.73 28.74 18.12
N THR A 370 2.59 28.11 17.86
CA THR A 370 1.28 28.49 18.39
C THR A 370 0.43 27.25 18.66
N GLY A 371 -0.51 27.34 19.60
CA GLY A 371 -1.42 26.23 19.90
C GLY A 371 -0.67 24.96 20.31
N GLN A 372 -1.04 23.82 19.70
CA GLN A 372 -0.38 22.52 19.92
C GLN A 372 1.10 22.52 19.48
N ASP A 373 1.47 23.39 18.54
CA ASP A 373 2.83 23.53 18.02
C ASP A 373 3.68 24.57 18.77
N ALA A 374 3.20 25.10 19.90
CA ALA A 374 3.93 26.12 20.67
C ALA A 374 5.36 25.71 21.07
N TRP A 375 5.59 24.40 21.21
CA TRP A 375 6.90 23.83 21.54
C TRP A 375 7.97 24.14 20.49
N LEU A 376 7.61 24.39 19.22
CA LEU A 376 8.53 24.77 18.14
C LEU A 376 9.36 26.01 18.49
N GLY A 377 8.82 26.91 19.32
CA GLY A 377 9.47 28.15 19.75
C GLY A 377 10.20 28.06 21.09
N THR A 378 10.34 26.85 21.66
CA THR A 378 10.95 26.61 22.97
C THR A 378 12.16 25.69 22.87
N SER A 379 12.88 25.49 23.98
CA SER A 379 13.98 24.52 24.05
C SER A 379 13.53 23.07 23.86
N ALA A 380 12.23 22.77 23.91
CA ALA A 380 11.69 21.45 23.59
C ALA A 380 11.89 21.09 22.12
N ASN A 381 12.06 22.07 21.22
CA ASN A 381 12.43 21.84 19.82
C ASN A 381 13.94 21.58 19.68
N TYR A 382 14.48 20.59 20.39
CA TYR A 382 15.91 20.25 20.34
C TYR A 382 16.33 19.66 18.99
N ARG A 383 15.38 19.12 18.23
CA ARG A 383 15.53 18.67 16.83
C ARG A 383 15.57 19.82 15.82
N ARG A 384 15.30 21.05 16.25
CA ARG A 384 15.36 22.28 15.43
C ARG A 384 14.45 22.24 14.21
N LEU A 385 13.27 21.65 14.35
CA LEU A 385 12.28 21.63 13.29
C LEU A 385 11.90 23.05 12.89
N PRO A 386 11.93 23.39 11.59
CA PRO A 386 11.62 24.74 11.14
C PRO A 386 10.14 25.10 11.31
N SER A 387 9.85 26.38 11.43
CA SER A 387 8.49 26.91 11.27
C SER A 387 8.32 27.39 9.84
N GLY A 388 7.20 27.05 9.19
CA GLY A 388 7.02 27.34 7.78
C GLY A 388 5.82 26.62 7.18
N VAL A 389 5.67 26.80 5.86
CA VAL A 389 4.66 26.08 5.08
C VAL A 389 5.24 24.72 4.73
N GLY A 390 4.62 23.65 5.20
CA GLY A 390 4.95 22.28 4.84
C GLY A 390 4.07 21.78 3.70
N LEU A 391 4.58 20.75 3.02
CA LEU A 391 3.91 20.07 1.91
C LEU A 391 3.79 18.59 2.26
N ARG A 392 2.60 18.02 2.08
CA ARG A 392 2.35 16.61 2.35
C ARG A 392 1.67 15.95 1.18
N LEU A 393 2.07 14.74 0.81
CA LEU A 393 1.33 13.87 -0.10
C LEU A 393 0.44 12.98 0.76
N ALA A 394 -0.86 12.95 0.46
CA ALA A 394 -1.76 11.98 1.04
C ALA A 394 -1.46 10.61 0.42
N GLY A 395 -1.31 9.60 1.27
CA GLY A 395 -1.15 8.21 0.84
C GLY A 395 -2.24 7.31 1.40
N ASP A 396 -2.09 6.03 1.11
CA ASP A 396 -2.94 4.93 1.56
C ASP A 396 -2.08 3.79 2.11
N GLY A 397 -2.73 2.79 2.73
CA GLY A 397 -2.02 1.69 3.38
C GLY A 397 -1.22 2.17 4.59
N GLU A 398 0.04 1.73 4.70
CA GLU A 398 0.91 2.01 5.83
C GLU A 398 1.22 3.51 5.95
N GLU A 399 1.47 4.18 4.82
CA GLU A 399 1.94 5.56 4.78
C GLU A 399 0.82 6.51 4.33
N THR A 400 -0.09 6.81 5.25
CA THR A 400 -1.25 7.66 4.92
C THR A 400 -0.94 9.16 4.85
N SER A 401 0.26 9.57 5.27
CA SER A 401 0.77 10.94 5.16
C SER A 401 2.27 10.94 4.92
N LEU A 402 2.70 11.55 3.81
CA LEU A 402 4.12 11.70 3.48
C LEU A 402 4.47 13.19 3.54
N LEU A 403 5.35 13.59 4.45
CA LEU A 403 5.93 14.92 4.53
C LEU A 403 7.02 15.06 3.47
N LEU A 404 6.87 16.02 2.56
CA LEU A 404 7.82 16.26 1.48
C LEU A 404 8.90 17.24 1.92
N ASP A 405 10.12 17.02 1.43
CA ASP A 405 11.20 17.99 1.59
C ASP A 405 11.00 19.20 0.67
N GLY A 406 10.67 20.35 1.25
CA GLY A 406 10.51 21.60 0.52
C GLY A 406 11.82 22.22 -0.01
N THR A 407 12.98 21.72 0.45
CA THR A 407 14.33 22.18 0.10
C THR A 407 15.25 20.99 -0.21
N PRO A 408 14.86 20.12 -1.15
CA PRO A 408 15.42 18.78 -1.29
C PRO A 408 16.92 18.82 -1.60
N SER A 409 17.69 18.18 -0.73
CA SER A 409 19.11 17.92 -0.96
C SER A 409 19.35 16.66 -1.79
N ARG A 410 20.58 16.52 -2.29
CA ARG A 410 21.02 15.28 -2.94
C ARG A 410 21.07 14.15 -1.92
N SER A 411 20.86 12.91 -2.36
CA SER A 411 20.80 11.72 -1.49
C SER A 411 22.00 11.56 -0.55
N ALA A 412 23.20 11.93 -1.01
CA ALA A 412 24.42 11.92 -0.20
C ALA A 412 24.42 12.90 0.99
N GLN A 413 23.45 13.80 1.09
CA GLN A 413 23.34 14.86 2.11
C GLN A 413 22.11 14.72 3.00
N TRP A 414 21.24 13.74 2.75
CA TRP A 414 19.98 13.56 3.48
C TRP A 414 20.15 13.50 5.00
N ALA A 415 21.21 12.84 5.49
CA ALA A 415 21.48 12.75 6.93
C ALA A 415 21.74 14.12 7.61
N ALA A 416 22.15 15.14 6.85
CA ALA A 416 22.39 16.49 7.35
C ALA A 416 21.21 17.44 7.12
N ASP A 417 20.19 17.02 6.37
CA ASP A 417 19.08 17.85 5.91
C ASP A 417 17.76 17.46 6.59
N THR A 418 17.42 18.21 7.64
CA THR A 418 16.18 18.03 8.40
C THR A 418 15.08 19.03 8.03
N SER A 419 15.30 19.83 6.98
CA SER A 419 14.32 20.84 6.56
C SER A 419 13.19 20.19 5.78
N ALA A 420 11.94 20.53 6.10
CA ALA A 420 10.76 20.05 5.37
C ALA A 420 9.81 21.19 4.95
N VAL A 421 10.20 22.45 5.17
CA VAL A 421 9.37 23.61 4.87
C VAL A 421 9.78 24.26 3.56
N LEU A 422 8.79 24.82 2.86
CA LEU A 422 9.02 25.55 1.63
C LEU A 422 9.85 26.83 1.90
N PRO A 423 10.83 27.14 1.04
CA PRO A 423 11.62 28.36 1.12
C PRO A 423 10.77 29.61 0.82
N GLY A 424 10.96 30.66 1.61
CA GLY A 424 10.30 31.95 1.39
C GLY A 424 10.73 32.61 0.07
N GLY A 425 9.74 33.03 -0.73
CA GLY A 425 9.96 33.78 -1.97
C GLY A 425 10.48 32.95 -3.15
N VAL A 426 10.70 31.65 -2.99
CA VAL A 426 11.18 30.76 -4.05
C VAL A 426 10.01 29.88 -4.52
N PRO A 427 9.66 29.88 -5.82
CA PRO A 427 8.67 28.97 -6.37
C PRO A 427 9.16 27.52 -6.31
N VAL A 428 8.32 26.64 -5.79
CA VAL A 428 8.54 25.19 -5.69
C VAL A 428 7.51 24.47 -6.54
N THR A 429 7.94 23.47 -7.29
CA THR A 429 7.04 22.64 -8.12
C THR A 429 6.76 21.32 -7.41
N VAL A 430 5.50 20.90 -7.41
CA VAL A 430 5.00 19.64 -6.84
C VAL A 430 3.70 19.25 -7.54
N GLY A 431 3.54 18.01 -7.99
CA GLY A 431 2.27 17.48 -8.51
C GLY A 431 1.70 18.30 -9.67
N GLY A 432 2.57 18.86 -10.53
CA GLY A 432 2.16 19.79 -11.58
C GLY A 432 1.67 21.17 -11.07
N PHE A 433 1.81 21.49 -9.79
CA PHE A 433 1.57 22.80 -9.22
C PHE A 433 2.87 23.57 -9.02
N THR A 434 2.77 24.89 -9.05
CA THR A 434 3.82 25.79 -8.55
C THR A 434 3.30 26.51 -7.31
N VAL A 435 4.02 26.38 -6.20
CA VAL A 435 3.71 26.97 -4.90
C VAL A 435 4.82 27.95 -4.51
N GLN A 436 4.45 29.17 -4.11
CA GLN A 436 5.40 30.15 -3.61
C GLN A 436 4.91 30.71 -2.27
N VAL A 437 5.76 30.65 -1.23
CA VAL A 437 5.47 31.31 0.04
C VAL A 437 5.81 32.79 -0.08
N LEU A 438 4.79 33.65 -0.04
CA LEU A 438 4.94 35.10 -0.21
C LEU A 438 5.30 35.80 1.11
N GLU A 439 4.66 35.38 2.21
CA GLU A 439 4.93 35.89 3.55
C GLU A 439 4.58 34.83 4.60
N ALA A 440 5.25 34.84 5.75
CA ALA A 440 4.90 34.01 6.89
C ALA A 440 5.20 34.76 8.21
N ASN A 441 4.28 34.67 9.16
CA ASN A 441 4.43 35.19 10.52
C ASN A 441 3.58 34.36 11.49
N ALA A 442 3.68 34.64 12.80
CA ALA A 442 2.98 33.86 13.83
C ALA A 442 1.45 33.76 13.63
N GLY A 443 0.81 34.70 12.92
CA GLY A 443 -0.62 34.70 12.64
C GLY A 443 -1.03 33.94 11.38
N GLY A 444 -0.10 33.62 10.48
CA GLY A 444 -0.39 32.90 9.23
C GLY A 444 0.66 33.08 8.14
N ALA A 445 0.50 32.34 7.04
CA ALA A 445 1.34 32.42 5.85
C ALA A 445 0.51 32.69 4.60
N ARG A 446 0.94 33.63 3.76
CA ARG A 446 0.34 33.85 2.43
C ARG A 446 1.12 33.06 1.40
N VAL A 447 0.42 32.23 0.65
CA VAL A 447 0.98 31.42 -0.44
C VAL A 447 0.30 31.76 -1.74
N GLU A 448 1.04 31.72 -2.84
CA GLU A 448 0.51 31.71 -4.19
C GLU A 448 0.64 30.30 -4.76
N VAL A 449 -0.44 29.81 -5.35
CA VAL A 449 -0.50 28.48 -5.97
C VAL A 449 -1.04 28.65 -7.38
N SER A 450 -0.42 27.96 -8.34
CA SER A 450 -0.93 27.82 -9.69
C SER A 450 -0.81 26.37 -10.13
N GLY A 451 -1.80 25.87 -10.88
CA GLY A 451 -1.65 24.61 -11.60
C GLY A 451 -0.93 24.90 -12.91
N GLN A 452 0.15 24.19 -13.20
CA GLN A 452 0.65 24.15 -14.56
C GLN A 452 -0.49 23.61 -15.44
N PRO A 453 -0.70 24.17 -16.65
CA PRO A 453 -1.56 23.52 -17.61
C PRO A 453 -1.07 22.08 -17.74
N ALA A 454 -1.98 21.10 -17.62
CA ALA A 454 -1.63 19.74 -17.99
C ALA A 454 -0.91 19.82 -19.33
N PRO A 455 0.27 19.18 -19.49
CA PRO A 455 0.93 19.16 -20.79
C PRO A 455 -0.14 18.80 -21.83
N PRO A 456 -0.20 19.51 -22.97
CA PRO A 456 -1.20 19.20 -23.98
C PRO A 456 -1.14 17.69 -24.19
N PRO A 457 -2.29 17.00 -24.20
CA PRO A 457 -2.28 15.55 -24.34
C PRO A 457 -1.31 15.26 -25.46
N ALA A 458 -0.25 14.49 -25.17
CA ALA A 458 0.51 13.89 -26.23
C ALA A 458 -0.57 13.30 -27.14
N ALA A 459 -0.60 13.75 -28.41
CA ALA A 459 -1.62 13.31 -29.35
C ALA A 459 -1.75 11.81 -29.10
N PRO A 460 -2.96 11.28 -28.81
CA PRO A 460 -3.09 9.87 -28.51
C PRO A 460 -2.26 9.17 -29.56
N ALA A 461 -1.27 8.38 -29.13
CA ALA A 461 -0.74 7.38 -30.03
C ALA A 461 -2.00 6.78 -30.65
N GLY A 462 -2.06 6.79 -31.98
CA GLY A 462 -3.24 6.31 -32.65
C GLY A 462 -3.53 4.88 -32.16
N PRO A 463 -4.58 4.23 -32.63
CA PRO A 463 -4.65 2.78 -32.54
C PRO A 463 -3.47 2.20 -33.34
N ASP A 464 -2.25 2.24 -32.79
CA ASP A 464 -1.01 2.15 -33.54
C ASP A 464 -0.56 0.69 -33.50
N ALA A 465 -1.09 -0.06 -34.46
CA ALA A 465 -0.46 -1.16 -35.21
C ALA A 465 0.24 -2.31 -34.47
N GLY A 466 0.18 -2.37 -33.15
CA GLY A 466 0.59 -3.53 -32.35
C GLY A 466 2.08 -3.87 -32.46
N GLY A 467 2.89 -2.84 -32.73
CA GLY A 467 4.34 -2.91 -32.59
C GLY A 467 4.86 -1.65 -31.93
N ILE A 468 6.14 -1.70 -31.55
CA ILE A 468 6.86 -0.58 -30.95
C ILE A 468 6.94 0.54 -32.00
N GLY A 469 6.33 1.68 -31.70
CA GLY A 469 6.22 2.83 -32.59
C GLY A 469 7.52 3.62 -32.80
N GLY A 470 7.38 4.89 -33.17
CA GLY A 470 8.50 5.83 -33.30
C GLY A 470 9.41 5.61 -34.50
N THR A 471 10.59 6.24 -34.47
CA THR A 471 11.57 6.22 -35.57
C THR A 471 12.98 5.96 -35.05
N GLY A 472 13.85 5.41 -35.90
CA GLY A 472 15.25 5.16 -35.57
C GLY A 472 15.69 3.74 -35.91
N ALA A 473 16.99 3.46 -35.88
CA ALA A 473 17.47 2.10 -36.13
C ALA A 473 18.53 1.67 -35.12
N THR A 474 18.72 2.45 -34.05
CA THR A 474 19.69 2.18 -32.99
C THR A 474 18.93 1.86 -31.70
N TYR A 475 19.31 0.75 -31.07
CA TYR A 475 18.69 0.22 -29.87
C TYR A 475 19.70 0.22 -28.72
N TYR A 476 19.21 0.52 -27.53
CA TYR A 476 19.95 0.56 -26.29
C TYR A 476 19.23 -0.34 -25.30
N LEU A 477 19.77 -1.54 -25.06
CA LEU A 477 19.20 -2.51 -24.14
C LEU A 477 19.94 -2.46 -22.82
N ASN A 478 19.19 -2.52 -21.73
CA ASN A 478 19.67 -2.42 -20.38
C ASN A 478 19.25 -3.68 -19.64
N ASP A 479 20.20 -4.57 -19.35
CA ASP A 479 19.97 -5.89 -18.74
C ASP A 479 19.62 -5.77 -17.25
N ARG A 480 19.75 -4.56 -16.68
CA ARG A 480 19.50 -4.25 -15.29
C ARG A 480 19.11 -2.79 -15.18
N PHE A 481 18.08 -2.44 -14.43
CA PHE A 481 17.60 -1.07 -14.14
C PHE A 481 18.63 -0.07 -13.54
N THR A 482 19.75 0.14 -14.23
CA THR A 482 20.95 0.90 -13.81
C THR A 482 21.06 2.24 -14.54
N GLY A 483 20.16 2.51 -15.48
CA GLY A 483 20.14 3.73 -16.29
C GLY A 483 21.17 3.75 -17.43
N ILE A 484 21.95 2.67 -17.62
CA ILE A 484 23.02 2.59 -18.63
C ILE A 484 22.81 1.37 -19.52
N ALA A 485 22.89 1.54 -20.84
CA ALA A 485 22.74 0.42 -21.78
C ALA A 485 23.93 -0.56 -21.68
N ASP A 486 23.64 -1.84 -21.52
CA ASP A 486 24.62 -2.93 -21.61
C ASP A 486 24.93 -3.27 -23.08
N ARG A 487 23.94 -3.12 -23.96
CA ARG A 487 24.06 -3.38 -25.39
C ARG A 487 23.55 -2.23 -26.22
N VAL A 488 24.35 -1.83 -27.21
CA VAL A 488 23.98 -0.82 -28.21
C VAL A 488 24.27 -1.34 -29.60
N PHE A 489 23.26 -1.44 -30.45
CA PHE A 489 23.40 -1.97 -31.81
C PHE A 489 22.34 -1.36 -32.74
N GLY A 490 22.51 -1.59 -34.05
CA GLY A 490 21.54 -1.14 -35.04
C GLY A 490 20.91 -2.29 -35.84
N TYR A 491 19.61 -2.21 -36.09
CA TYR A 491 18.86 -3.22 -36.86
C TYR A 491 17.65 -2.61 -37.57
N GLY A 492 17.45 -2.99 -38.84
CA GLY A 492 16.38 -2.45 -39.68
C GLY A 492 16.61 -1.00 -40.13
N GLY A 493 15.53 -0.39 -40.62
CA GLY A 493 15.47 1.00 -41.07
C GLY A 493 14.71 1.92 -40.11
N PRO A 494 14.91 3.25 -40.21
CA PRO A 494 14.36 4.22 -39.27
C PRO A 494 12.83 4.33 -39.27
N LEU A 495 12.14 3.79 -40.28
CA LEU A 495 10.68 3.80 -40.41
C LEU A 495 10.06 2.40 -40.26
N ASP A 496 10.86 1.38 -39.98
CA ASP A 496 10.33 0.04 -39.72
C ASP A 496 9.57 0.04 -38.38
N THR A 497 8.47 -0.72 -38.30
CA THR A 497 7.82 -1.07 -37.03
C THR A 497 8.64 -2.18 -36.37
N VAL A 498 8.87 -2.08 -35.07
CA VAL A 498 9.72 -3.01 -34.32
C VAL A 498 8.85 -3.89 -33.42
N LEU A 499 9.25 -5.14 -33.27
CA LEU A 499 8.65 -6.12 -32.38
C LEU A 499 9.76 -6.75 -31.53
N VAL A 500 9.42 -7.19 -30.33
CA VAL A 500 10.31 -7.89 -29.40
C VAL A 500 9.66 -9.23 -29.08
N GLY A 501 10.48 -10.27 -28.99
CA GLY A 501 10.09 -11.56 -28.46
C GLY A 501 11.23 -12.58 -28.51
N ASP A 502 11.09 -13.69 -27.79
CA ASP A 502 11.92 -14.87 -27.86
C ASP A 502 11.49 -15.75 -29.05
N TRP A 503 11.97 -15.38 -30.23
CA TRP A 503 11.56 -16.05 -31.46
C TRP A 503 12.09 -17.49 -31.60
N ASN A 504 13.14 -17.86 -30.86
CA ASN A 504 13.85 -19.13 -31.04
C ASN A 504 13.66 -20.09 -29.84
N GLY A 505 13.12 -19.61 -28.72
CA GLY A 505 12.83 -20.35 -27.50
C GLY A 505 14.04 -20.55 -26.61
N ASP A 506 15.01 -19.62 -26.61
CA ASP A 506 16.23 -19.70 -25.78
C ASP A 506 16.18 -18.87 -24.50
N GLY A 507 15.05 -18.21 -24.24
CA GLY A 507 14.79 -17.33 -23.11
C GLY A 507 15.27 -15.89 -23.32
N VAL A 508 15.86 -15.55 -24.47
CA VAL A 508 16.34 -14.19 -24.76
C VAL A 508 15.43 -13.48 -25.74
N ASP A 509 14.87 -12.36 -25.29
CA ASP A 509 14.13 -11.47 -26.15
C ASP A 509 15.01 -10.77 -27.18
N THR A 510 14.55 -10.80 -28.42
CA THR A 510 15.29 -10.25 -29.57
C THR A 510 14.38 -9.52 -30.54
N LEU A 511 14.97 -8.73 -31.45
CA LEU A 511 14.21 -7.81 -32.30
C LEU A 511 13.72 -8.46 -33.60
N ALA A 512 12.51 -8.09 -34.00
CA ALA A 512 12.03 -8.23 -35.36
C ALA A 512 11.61 -6.87 -35.95
N VAL A 513 11.76 -6.71 -37.27
CA VAL A 513 11.22 -5.55 -37.99
C VAL A 513 10.14 -5.96 -38.96
N ARG A 514 9.04 -5.20 -38.96
CA ARG A 514 7.85 -5.45 -39.77
C ARG A 514 7.75 -4.45 -40.92
N ARG A 515 7.50 -4.97 -42.13
CA ARG A 515 7.25 -4.22 -43.36
C ARG A 515 5.98 -4.75 -44.03
N GLY A 516 4.86 -4.06 -43.84
CA GLY A 516 3.55 -4.57 -44.26
C GLY A 516 3.20 -5.84 -43.50
N ASN A 517 3.00 -6.97 -44.20
CA ASN A 517 2.75 -8.27 -43.58
C ASN A 517 3.98 -9.18 -43.53
N VAL A 518 5.17 -8.64 -43.81
CA VAL A 518 6.44 -9.39 -43.76
C VAL A 518 7.23 -9.02 -42.50
N PHE A 519 7.72 -10.03 -41.80
CA PHE A 519 8.48 -9.91 -40.56
C PHE A 519 9.89 -10.42 -40.78
N HIS A 520 10.88 -9.63 -40.40
CA HIS A 520 12.30 -9.95 -40.48
C HIS A 520 12.85 -10.12 -39.06
N LEU A 521 12.99 -11.38 -38.63
CA LEU A 521 13.32 -11.75 -37.26
C LEU A 521 14.84 -11.92 -37.12
N ARG A 522 15.38 -11.41 -36.02
CA ARG A 522 16.77 -11.60 -35.63
C ARG A 522 16.78 -12.36 -34.31
N ASP A 523 17.49 -13.47 -34.23
CA ASP A 523 17.57 -14.31 -33.03
C ASP A 523 18.74 -13.88 -32.11
N GLN A 524 19.27 -12.66 -32.30
CA GLN A 524 20.39 -12.10 -31.51
C GLN A 524 20.33 -10.57 -31.43
N ASN A 525 20.63 -9.99 -30.27
CA ASN A 525 20.73 -8.54 -30.04
C ASN A 525 22.02 -7.92 -30.61
N THR A 526 22.19 -8.01 -31.93
CA THR A 526 23.34 -7.52 -32.69
C THR A 526 22.91 -6.94 -34.04
N SER A 527 23.78 -6.16 -34.67
CA SER A 527 23.56 -5.73 -36.05
C SER A 527 23.76 -6.86 -37.04
N GLY A 528 23.10 -6.78 -38.20
CA GLY A 528 23.22 -7.79 -39.26
C GLY A 528 21.93 -8.00 -40.05
N PRO A 529 21.94 -8.96 -40.99
CA PRO A 529 20.72 -9.42 -41.66
C PRO A 529 19.79 -10.17 -40.69
N ALA A 530 18.52 -10.27 -41.06
CA ALA A 530 17.56 -11.13 -40.38
C ALA A 530 17.92 -12.61 -40.53
N ASP A 531 17.72 -13.41 -39.48
CA ASP A 531 17.90 -14.87 -39.50
C ASP A 531 16.72 -15.55 -40.19
N ARG A 532 15.51 -15.01 -40.01
CA ARG A 532 14.28 -15.53 -40.58
C ARG A 532 13.42 -14.43 -41.17
N THR A 533 12.64 -14.79 -42.20
CA THR A 533 11.65 -13.89 -42.79
C THR A 533 10.37 -14.66 -43.05
N ILE A 534 9.27 -14.16 -42.50
CA ILE A 534 7.95 -14.79 -42.61
C ILE A 534 6.90 -13.77 -43.03
N ALA A 535 5.74 -14.27 -43.47
CA ALA A 535 4.59 -13.42 -43.76
C ALA A 535 3.35 -13.94 -43.04
N TYR A 536 2.65 -13.06 -42.33
CA TYR A 536 1.44 -13.41 -41.59
C TYR A 536 0.49 -12.20 -41.52
N GLY A 537 -0.81 -12.47 -41.62
CA GLY A 537 -1.84 -11.43 -41.66
C GLY A 537 -1.84 -10.57 -42.93
N ASP A 538 -2.68 -9.53 -42.88
CA ASP A 538 -2.84 -8.54 -43.93
C ASP A 538 -2.06 -7.25 -43.59
N PRO A 539 -1.62 -6.45 -44.59
CA PRO A 539 -0.81 -5.24 -44.35
C PRO A 539 -1.43 -4.17 -43.44
N GLY A 540 -2.74 -4.23 -43.18
CA GLY A 540 -3.46 -3.30 -42.29
C GLY A 540 -3.78 -3.86 -40.90
N ASP A 541 -3.39 -5.11 -40.61
CA ASP A 541 -3.65 -5.73 -39.32
C ASP A 541 -2.75 -5.11 -38.22
N THR A 542 -3.31 -4.97 -37.03
CA THR A 542 -2.53 -4.79 -35.79
C THR A 542 -1.93 -6.15 -35.43
N VAL A 543 -0.61 -6.22 -35.22
CA VAL A 543 0.09 -7.47 -34.87
C VAL A 543 0.28 -7.52 -33.37
N LEU A 544 0.37 -8.70 -32.77
CA LEU A 544 0.72 -8.87 -31.37
C LEU A 544 1.75 -10.00 -31.29
N VAL A 545 2.62 -9.94 -30.28
CA VAL A 545 3.66 -10.93 -30.03
C VAL A 545 3.42 -11.52 -28.64
N GLY A 546 3.59 -12.83 -28.53
CA GLY A 546 3.56 -13.54 -27.26
C GLY A 546 3.68 -15.05 -27.42
N ASP A 547 3.88 -15.74 -26.31
CA ASP A 547 3.88 -17.19 -26.16
C ASP A 547 2.46 -17.70 -25.87
N TRP A 548 1.64 -17.76 -26.92
CA TRP A 548 0.21 -18.03 -26.78
C TRP A 548 -0.15 -19.46 -26.33
N ASP A 549 0.77 -20.43 -26.41
CA ASP A 549 0.55 -21.81 -25.98
C ASP A 549 1.51 -22.32 -24.90
N GLY A 550 2.35 -21.44 -24.35
CA GLY A 550 3.21 -21.72 -23.20
C GLY A 550 4.36 -22.65 -23.54
N ASP A 551 4.83 -22.66 -24.79
CA ASP A 551 5.93 -23.52 -25.25
C ASP A 551 7.32 -22.89 -25.07
N GLY A 552 7.35 -21.64 -24.58
CA GLY A 552 8.52 -20.82 -24.35
C GLY A 552 8.98 -20.05 -25.59
N ARG A 553 8.21 -20.03 -26.69
CA ARG A 553 8.56 -19.28 -27.90
C ARG A 553 7.47 -18.26 -28.26
N ASP A 554 7.93 -17.05 -28.51
CA ASP A 554 7.06 -16.00 -29.03
C ASP A 554 6.69 -16.20 -30.49
N THR A 555 5.39 -16.04 -30.74
CA THR A 555 4.78 -16.11 -32.06
C THR A 555 3.78 -14.97 -32.27
N LEU A 556 3.00 -15.01 -33.35
CA LEU A 556 2.26 -13.83 -33.82
C LEU A 556 0.75 -14.03 -33.70
N ALA A 557 0.05 -12.98 -33.25
CA ALA A 557 -1.38 -12.83 -33.44
C ALA A 557 -1.68 -11.58 -34.27
N VAL A 558 -2.83 -11.55 -34.95
CA VAL A 558 -3.34 -10.35 -35.62
C VAL A 558 -4.72 -9.96 -35.09
N ARG A 559 -4.96 -8.66 -34.94
CA ARG A 559 -6.20 -8.08 -34.43
C ARG A 559 -6.94 -7.32 -35.53
N ARG A 560 -8.24 -7.61 -35.66
CA ARG A 560 -9.20 -6.96 -36.58
C ARG A 560 -10.43 -6.51 -35.80
N GLY A 561 -10.47 -5.23 -35.42
CA GLY A 561 -11.49 -4.74 -34.48
C GLY A 561 -11.30 -5.40 -33.12
N ASN A 562 -12.26 -6.21 -32.67
CA ASN A 562 -12.14 -6.99 -31.43
C ASN A 562 -11.85 -8.48 -31.66
N LEU A 563 -11.64 -8.93 -32.91
CA LEU A 563 -11.27 -10.31 -33.25
C LEU A 563 -9.75 -10.48 -33.25
N PHE A 564 -9.26 -11.47 -32.52
CA PHE A 564 -7.85 -11.89 -32.48
C PHE A 564 -7.69 -13.21 -33.22
N LEU A 565 -6.65 -13.32 -34.04
CA LEU A 565 -6.30 -14.51 -34.82
C LEU A 565 -4.87 -14.92 -34.50
N VAL A 566 -4.72 -15.94 -33.67
CA VAL A 566 -3.44 -16.38 -33.09
C VAL A 566 -2.79 -17.46 -33.94
N LYS A 567 -1.47 -17.38 -34.10
CA LYS A 567 -0.68 -18.38 -34.80
C LYS A 567 0.50 -18.82 -33.93
N ASN A 568 0.47 -20.06 -33.45
CA ASN A 568 1.49 -20.65 -32.57
C ASN A 568 2.72 -21.13 -33.34
N SER A 569 2.98 -20.55 -34.51
CA SER A 569 4.14 -20.92 -35.32
C SER A 569 4.59 -19.77 -36.19
N LEU A 570 5.90 -19.56 -36.28
CA LEU A 570 6.53 -18.60 -37.18
C LEU A 570 6.59 -19.13 -38.62
N GLN A 571 5.43 -19.41 -39.20
CA GLN A 571 5.25 -19.88 -40.59
C GLN A 571 4.07 -19.15 -41.25
N THR A 572 4.07 -19.12 -42.58
CA THR A 572 2.92 -18.58 -43.33
C THR A 572 1.72 -19.54 -43.20
N GLY A 573 0.50 -19.00 -43.12
CA GLY A 573 -0.70 -19.84 -43.02
C GLY A 573 -1.90 -19.14 -42.40
N VAL A 574 -2.94 -19.93 -42.14
CA VAL A 574 -4.12 -19.51 -41.38
C VAL A 574 -3.85 -19.58 -39.87
N ALA A 575 -4.60 -18.80 -39.09
CA ALA A 575 -4.54 -18.82 -37.63
C ALA A 575 -4.91 -20.20 -37.06
N ASP A 576 -4.28 -20.57 -35.95
CA ASP A 576 -4.55 -21.80 -35.21
C ASP A 576 -5.76 -21.65 -34.29
N SER A 577 -5.97 -20.45 -33.75
CA SER A 577 -7.14 -20.11 -32.94
C SER A 577 -7.62 -18.68 -33.19
N SER A 578 -8.88 -18.42 -32.82
CA SER A 578 -9.45 -17.08 -32.90
C SER A 578 -10.49 -16.85 -31.83
N PHE A 579 -10.53 -15.66 -31.26
CA PHE A 579 -11.49 -15.27 -30.23
C PHE A 579 -11.74 -13.75 -30.29
N ALA A 580 -12.86 -13.31 -29.73
CA ALA A 580 -13.14 -11.89 -29.57
C ALA A 580 -12.98 -11.43 -28.12
N TYR A 581 -12.37 -10.27 -27.90
CA TYR A 581 -12.24 -9.66 -26.56
C TYR A 581 -12.12 -8.12 -26.66
N GLY A 582 -12.68 -7.41 -25.68
CA GLY A 582 -12.72 -5.95 -25.65
C GLY A 582 -13.50 -5.28 -26.78
N ASP A 583 -13.35 -3.96 -26.87
CA ASP A 583 -13.97 -3.11 -27.86
C ASP A 583 -12.98 -2.72 -28.98
N PRO A 584 -13.46 -2.38 -30.20
CA PRO A 584 -12.59 -2.00 -31.31
C PRO A 584 -11.65 -0.80 -31.06
N GLY A 585 -11.93 0.04 -30.05
CA GLY A 585 -11.13 1.21 -29.69
C GLY A 585 -10.14 0.99 -28.56
N ASP A 586 -10.13 -0.19 -27.93
CA ASP A 586 -9.25 -0.46 -26.79
C ASP A 586 -7.79 -0.58 -27.23
N VAL A 587 -6.87 -0.16 -26.35
CA VAL A 587 -5.45 -0.53 -26.45
C VAL A 587 -5.29 -1.94 -25.93
N VAL A 588 -4.51 -2.78 -26.61
CA VAL A 588 -4.28 -4.18 -26.23
C VAL A 588 -2.85 -4.35 -25.77
N LEU A 589 -2.68 -5.05 -24.66
CA LEU A 589 -1.43 -5.44 -24.05
C LEU A 589 -1.37 -6.96 -23.98
N VAL A 590 -0.17 -7.53 -24.12
CA VAL A 590 0.08 -8.98 -24.10
C VAL A 590 1.09 -9.27 -23.00
N GLY A 591 0.89 -10.38 -22.29
CA GLY A 591 1.79 -10.89 -21.27
C GLY A 591 1.20 -12.07 -20.50
N ASP A 592 2.01 -12.69 -19.65
CA ASP A 592 1.67 -13.79 -18.76
C ASP A 592 1.03 -13.23 -17.47
N TRP A 593 -0.19 -12.70 -17.58
CA TRP A 593 -0.84 -11.95 -16.50
C TRP A 593 -1.10 -12.77 -15.22
N ASP A 594 -1.21 -14.09 -15.33
CA ASP A 594 -1.49 -14.97 -14.20
C ASP A 594 -0.40 -16.01 -13.93
N GLY A 595 0.78 -15.88 -14.54
CA GLY A 595 1.96 -16.66 -14.20
C GLY A 595 1.90 -18.13 -14.60
N ASP A 596 1.06 -18.49 -15.57
CA ASP A 596 0.96 -19.86 -16.09
C ASP A 596 1.96 -20.15 -17.23
N ARG A 597 2.73 -19.12 -17.64
CA ARG A 597 3.71 -19.07 -18.74
C ARG A 597 3.11 -18.96 -20.13
N ALA A 598 1.79 -18.87 -20.27
CA ALA A 598 1.15 -18.60 -21.55
C ALA A 598 0.66 -17.15 -21.59
N ASP A 599 0.96 -16.47 -22.69
CA ASP A 599 0.54 -15.10 -22.88
C ASP A 599 -0.94 -14.99 -23.19
N SER A 600 -1.55 -14.03 -22.50
CA SER A 600 -2.95 -13.66 -22.67
C SER A 600 -3.11 -12.15 -22.80
N LEU A 601 -4.35 -11.65 -22.80
CA LEU A 601 -4.64 -10.29 -23.23
C LEU A 601 -5.19 -9.42 -22.12
N THR A 602 -4.70 -8.18 -22.08
CA THR A 602 -5.32 -7.09 -21.32
C THR A 602 -5.78 -6.00 -22.27
N VAL A 603 -7.00 -5.48 -22.06
CA VAL A 603 -7.47 -4.29 -22.77
C VAL A 603 -7.48 -3.08 -21.86
N ARG A 604 -7.00 -1.95 -22.36
CA ARG A 604 -6.84 -0.70 -21.61
C ARG A 604 -7.76 0.39 -22.12
N ARG A 605 -8.45 1.07 -21.19
CA ARG A 605 -9.34 2.21 -21.43
C ARG A 605 -8.96 3.37 -20.52
N GLY A 606 -8.22 4.33 -21.06
CA GLY A 606 -7.59 5.36 -20.23
C GLY A 606 -6.63 4.70 -19.25
N ALA A 607 -6.79 4.96 -17.95
CA ALA A 607 -5.96 4.37 -16.90
C ALA A 607 -6.46 3.01 -16.38
N VAL A 608 -7.55 2.47 -16.93
CA VAL A 608 -8.17 1.22 -16.44
C VAL A 608 -7.80 0.04 -17.33
N TYR A 609 -7.39 -1.05 -16.71
CA TYR A 609 -6.96 -2.29 -17.35
C TYR A 609 -7.98 -3.40 -17.06
N HIS A 610 -8.37 -4.12 -18.10
CA HIS A 610 -9.30 -5.24 -18.04
C HIS A 610 -8.57 -6.50 -18.49
N VAL A 611 -8.06 -7.24 -17.52
CA VAL A 611 -7.21 -8.42 -17.70
C VAL A 611 -8.05 -9.64 -18.04
N ARG A 612 -7.60 -10.45 -18.99
CA ARG A 612 -8.20 -11.73 -19.34
C ARG A 612 -7.11 -12.79 -19.39
N ASN A 613 -7.19 -13.76 -18.50
CA ASN A 613 -6.15 -14.79 -18.33
C ASN A 613 -6.27 -15.92 -19.37
N GLY A 614 -7.37 -15.99 -20.12
CA GLY A 614 -7.57 -17.01 -21.16
C GLY A 614 -7.89 -16.43 -22.53
N LEU A 615 -7.40 -17.09 -23.59
CA LEU A 615 -7.65 -16.75 -25.00
C LEU A 615 -9.08 -17.13 -25.45
N THR A 616 -10.08 -16.59 -24.75
CA THR A 616 -11.50 -16.90 -24.92
C THR A 616 -12.35 -15.62 -24.92
N THR A 617 -13.53 -15.70 -25.52
CA THR A 617 -14.49 -14.59 -25.47
C THR A 617 -15.20 -14.55 -24.12
N GLY A 618 -15.26 -13.36 -23.52
CA GLY A 618 -15.85 -13.17 -22.20
C GLY A 618 -15.61 -11.76 -21.64
N VAL A 619 -15.92 -11.61 -20.34
CA VAL A 619 -15.57 -10.42 -19.54
C VAL A 619 -14.16 -10.57 -18.96
N ALA A 620 -13.61 -9.47 -18.44
CA ALA A 620 -12.34 -9.49 -17.74
C ALA A 620 -12.39 -10.37 -16.48
N ASP A 621 -11.28 -11.06 -16.19
CA ASP A 621 -11.07 -11.82 -14.96
C ASP A 621 -10.59 -10.91 -13.82
N ALA A 622 -9.87 -9.82 -14.15
CA ALA A 622 -9.47 -8.78 -13.20
C ALA A 622 -9.57 -7.37 -13.80
N VAL A 623 -9.82 -6.37 -12.96
CA VAL A 623 -9.87 -4.95 -13.36
C VAL A 623 -9.15 -4.08 -12.33
N PHE A 624 -8.20 -3.26 -12.79
CA PHE A 624 -7.45 -2.35 -11.93
C PHE A 624 -7.15 -1.02 -12.66
N GLY A 625 -6.75 0.01 -11.91
CA GLY A 625 -6.33 1.30 -12.46
C GLY A 625 -4.85 1.55 -12.20
N TYR A 626 -4.09 2.05 -13.17
CA TYR A 626 -2.66 2.40 -12.95
C TYR A 626 -2.12 3.40 -13.99
N GLY A 627 -1.43 4.44 -13.49
CA GLY A 627 -0.94 5.56 -14.29
C GLY A 627 -2.05 6.41 -14.92
N ASP A 628 -1.70 7.20 -15.93
CA ASP A 628 -2.61 8.16 -16.56
C ASP A 628 -3.10 7.68 -17.93
N PRO A 629 -4.29 8.13 -18.39
CA PRO A 629 -4.79 7.80 -19.73
C PRO A 629 -3.80 8.09 -20.87
N ALA A 630 -2.92 9.08 -20.71
CA ALA A 630 -1.93 9.51 -21.70
C ALA A 630 -0.60 8.76 -21.62
N ASP A 631 -0.37 7.96 -20.58
CA ASP A 631 0.89 7.26 -20.40
C ASP A 631 1.13 6.22 -21.50
N THR A 632 2.41 6.06 -21.85
CA THR A 632 2.87 4.88 -22.58
C THR A 632 3.01 3.73 -21.59
N VAL A 633 2.37 2.60 -21.88
CA VAL A 633 2.39 1.41 -21.03
C VAL A 633 3.36 0.39 -21.60
N LEU A 634 4.12 -0.23 -20.71
CA LEU A 634 4.99 -1.37 -20.97
C LEU A 634 4.51 -2.55 -20.13
N VAL A 635 4.80 -3.76 -20.61
CA VAL A 635 4.44 -5.01 -19.95
C VAL A 635 5.71 -5.82 -19.69
N GLY A 636 5.76 -6.49 -18.56
CA GLY A 636 6.81 -7.45 -18.26
C GLY A 636 6.81 -7.86 -16.80
N ARG A 637 7.68 -8.81 -16.50
CA ARG A 637 8.01 -9.27 -15.16
C ARG A 637 9.25 -8.52 -14.66
N TRP A 638 9.06 -7.58 -13.75
CA TRP A 638 10.10 -6.69 -13.22
C TRP A 638 11.01 -7.30 -12.13
N GLY A 639 10.69 -8.50 -11.63
CA GLY A 639 11.39 -9.16 -10.52
C GLY A 639 11.23 -10.68 -10.52
N THR A 640 12.18 -11.39 -9.91
CA THR A 640 12.24 -12.86 -9.89
C THR A 640 11.21 -13.51 -8.97
N ASP A 641 10.66 -12.75 -8.05
CA ASP A 641 9.62 -13.11 -7.09
C ASP A 641 8.20 -12.89 -7.64
N GLN A 642 8.06 -12.20 -8.77
CA GLN A 642 6.77 -11.98 -9.40
C GLN A 642 6.24 -13.23 -10.08
N ARG A 643 4.96 -13.52 -9.82
CA ARG A 643 4.26 -14.67 -10.39
C ARG A 643 4.07 -14.56 -11.90
N GLY A 644 3.79 -13.37 -12.42
CA GLY A 644 3.49 -13.12 -13.83
C GLY A 644 3.86 -11.69 -14.24
N ASP A 645 3.42 -11.29 -15.43
CA ASP A 645 3.63 -9.97 -15.98
C ASP A 645 2.72 -8.92 -15.35
N THR A 646 3.27 -7.72 -15.24
CA THR A 646 2.55 -6.55 -14.75
C THR A 646 2.86 -5.35 -15.63
N VAL A 647 2.36 -4.18 -15.23
CA VAL A 647 2.46 -2.96 -16.04
C VAL A 647 3.51 -2.01 -15.49
N ALA A 648 4.15 -1.29 -16.41
CA ALA A 648 4.90 -0.07 -16.11
C ALA A 648 4.38 1.07 -16.96
N VAL A 649 4.37 2.29 -16.42
CA VAL A 649 4.01 3.49 -17.18
C VAL A 649 5.22 4.40 -17.36
N ARG A 650 5.35 5.02 -18.53
CA ARG A 650 6.46 5.89 -18.88
C ARG A 650 6.02 7.34 -18.99
N ARG A 651 6.72 8.22 -18.26
CA ARG A 651 6.55 9.68 -18.28
C ARG A 651 7.90 10.34 -18.55
N GLY A 652 8.03 10.96 -19.73
CA GLY A 652 9.32 11.47 -20.20
C GLY A 652 10.34 10.33 -20.34
N ASN A 653 11.43 10.35 -19.57
CA ASN A 653 12.42 9.27 -19.52
C ASN A 653 12.37 8.47 -18.21
N VAL A 654 11.32 8.63 -17.41
CA VAL A 654 11.11 7.90 -16.16
C VAL A 654 10.05 6.82 -16.37
N TYR A 655 10.33 5.63 -15.83
CA TYR A 655 9.49 4.44 -15.86
C TYR A 655 9.03 4.16 -14.44
N HIS A 656 7.73 4.00 -14.28
CA HIS A 656 7.03 3.75 -13.04
C HIS A 656 6.51 2.31 -13.11
N LEU A 657 7.23 1.38 -12.49
CA LEU A 657 6.96 -0.04 -12.54
C LEU A 657 6.08 -0.43 -11.35
N ARG A 658 5.04 -1.20 -11.62
CA ARG A 658 4.18 -1.82 -10.62
C ARG A 658 4.40 -3.32 -10.68
N ALA A 659 4.79 -3.93 -9.57
CA ALA A 659 5.02 -5.36 -9.44
C ALA A 659 3.73 -6.18 -9.18
N SER A 660 2.58 -5.52 -9.12
CA SER A 660 1.26 -6.11 -8.88
C SER A 660 0.16 -5.54 -9.80
N LEU A 661 -0.93 -6.28 -10.03
CA LEU A 661 -2.08 -5.84 -10.84
C LEU A 661 -3.10 -5.07 -10.00
N THR A 662 -2.65 -4.04 -9.27
CA THR A 662 -3.48 -3.25 -8.35
C THR A 662 -3.34 -1.75 -8.61
N THR A 663 -4.32 -0.98 -8.12
CA THR A 663 -4.21 0.49 -8.08
C THR A 663 -3.26 0.93 -6.98
N GLY A 664 -2.44 1.94 -7.24
CA GLY A 664 -1.49 2.50 -6.26
C GLY A 664 -0.27 3.15 -6.90
N PRO A 665 0.69 3.62 -6.09
CA PRO A 665 1.95 4.18 -6.60
C PRO A 665 2.80 3.11 -7.29
N ALA A 666 3.84 3.54 -8.01
CA ALA A 666 4.84 2.62 -8.53
C ALA A 666 5.65 1.98 -7.40
N ASP A 667 5.90 0.68 -7.50
CA ASP A 667 6.78 -0.04 -6.58
C ASP A 667 8.25 0.30 -6.87
N ARG A 668 8.57 0.65 -8.12
CA ARG A 668 9.91 1.09 -8.53
C ARG A 668 9.85 2.19 -9.57
N GLN A 669 10.73 3.19 -9.44
CA GLN A 669 10.95 4.20 -10.47
C GLN A 669 12.36 4.13 -11.02
N VAL A 670 12.50 4.19 -12.34
CA VAL A 670 13.80 4.11 -13.02
C VAL A 670 13.86 5.18 -14.09
N ALA A 671 14.96 5.93 -14.19
CA ALA A 671 15.20 6.83 -15.31
C ALA A 671 16.10 6.12 -16.34
N TYR A 672 15.68 6.10 -17.61
CA TYR A 672 16.46 5.46 -18.68
C TYR A 672 16.18 6.05 -20.06
N GLY A 673 17.24 6.29 -20.82
CA GLY A 673 17.17 6.88 -22.16
C GLY A 673 16.76 8.36 -22.16
N GLU A 674 16.44 8.85 -23.35
CA GLU A 674 16.01 10.23 -23.60
C GLU A 674 14.49 10.31 -23.73
N VAL A 675 13.93 11.49 -23.47
CA VAL A 675 12.48 11.75 -23.62
C VAL A 675 11.96 11.49 -25.05
N THR A 676 12.83 11.64 -26.06
CA THR A 676 12.50 11.39 -27.48
C THR A 676 12.62 9.92 -27.89
N ASP A 677 13.20 9.08 -27.04
CA ASP A 677 13.34 7.67 -27.35
C ASP A 677 11.97 6.97 -27.30
N THR A 678 11.81 5.92 -28.11
CA THR A 678 10.68 4.99 -27.99
C THR A 678 11.09 3.81 -27.12
N ALA A 679 10.34 3.54 -26.06
CA ALA A 679 10.67 2.50 -25.10
C ALA A 679 9.91 1.20 -25.36
N PHE A 680 10.51 0.10 -24.90
CA PHE A 680 9.99 -1.25 -24.93
C PHE A 680 10.68 -2.08 -23.83
N THR A 681 10.22 -3.31 -23.63
CA THR A 681 10.69 -4.22 -22.58
C THR A 681 10.99 -5.59 -23.17
N GLY A 682 11.76 -6.37 -22.42
CA GLY A 682 12.11 -7.76 -22.73
C GLY A 682 13.17 -8.28 -21.75
N ASP A 683 13.29 -9.61 -21.65
CA ASP A 683 14.37 -10.31 -20.99
C ASP A 683 15.56 -10.45 -21.95
N TRP A 684 16.49 -9.50 -21.86
CA TRP A 684 17.63 -9.46 -22.77
C TRP A 684 18.67 -10.54 -22.45
N ASN A 685 18.65 -11.16 -21.27
CA ASN A 685 19.74 -11.99 -20.74
C ASN A 685 19.30 -13.34 -20.15
N ALA A 686 18.04 -13.73 -20.38
CA ALA A 686 17.45 -15.00 -19.97
C ALA A 686 17.52 -15.24 -18.44
N ASP A 687 17.32 -14.21 -17.63
CA ASP A 687 17.22 -14.34 -16.17
C ASP A 687 15.78 -14.37 -15.64
N GLY A 688 14.81 -14.30 -16.55
CA GLY A 688 13.38 -14.28 -16.26
C GLY A 688 12.87 -12.92 -15.79
N VAL A 689 13.66 -11.85 -15.93
CA VAL A 689 13.28 -10.48 -15.58
C VAL A 689 13.32 -9.57 -16.80
N ASP A 690 12.18 -8.97 -17.10
CA ASP A 690 12.06 -7.94 -18.12
C ASP A 690 12.71 -6.64 -17.69
N THR A 691 13.47 -6.06 -18.61
CA THR A 691 14.18 -4.81 -18.38
C THR A 691 14.05 -3.88 -19.58
N LEU A 692 14.57 -2.65 -19.44
CA LEU A 692 14.23 -1.56 -20.35
C LEU A 692 15.06 -1.58 -21.65
N GLY A 693 14.39 -1.47 -22.78
CA GLY A 693 14.97 -1.20 -24.08
C GLY A 693 14.50 0.15 -24.63
N VAL A 694 15.38 0.90 -25.29
CA VAL A 694 14.98 2.12 -26.00
C VAL A 694 15.51 2.16 -27.43
N ARG A 695 14.68 2.67 -28.34
CA ARG A 695 15.00 2.96 -29.75
C ARG A 695 15.13 4.47 -29.92
N ARG A 696 16.26 4.90 -30.44
CA ARG A 696 16.58 6.33 -30.58
C ARG A 696 16.32 6.86 -31.99
N PRO A 697 15.57 7.97 -32.14
CA PRO A 697 15.51 8.71 -33.39
C PRO A 697 16.91 9.17 -33.83
N GLY A 698 17.24 8.92 -35.10
CA GLY A 698 18.54 9.22 -35.68
C GLY A 698 18.76 10.68 -36.06
#